data_AF-A0A7Z9DZE4-F1
#
_entry.id   AF-A0A7Z9DZE4-F1
#
_cell.length_a   1.000
_cell.length_b   1.000
_cell.length_c   1.000
_cell.angle_alpha   90.00
_cell.angle_beta   90.00
_cell.angle_gamma   90.00
#
_symmetry.space_group_name_H-M   'P 1'
#
loop_
_entity.id
_entity.type
_entity.pdbx_description
1 polymer ?
#
loop_
_entity_poly.entity_id
_entity_poly.type
_entity_poly.pdbx_seq_one_letter_code
_entity_poly.pdbx_strand_id
1 'polypeptide(L)'
;MTRSIYALLVGIDKYQGSVPTLKGCVNDITAIAQYLKERVAKDQYQLHLKTLLDEEATRQAIIDGFCKHLCNAQSNDTVLFYYSGHGSQEQAPEEFGHLEPDGLNETLVCYDSRLEEGWDLADKELAKLIHEVSAKNPHITIILDCCHSGSGTKNPFQETGVRLANTDQRKRPVNSFIFQLDELEKFSHSNNDGVNSIGLKLPKGRHILLGSCQDSQLAKEFNGGGQQRGAFSYFLMDTLQQANGKLTYRDLFNRAKAIIGGRVLDQSPQLETSHPDDENQFFLDGAIAERTPYFTVSYHKTYNWVIDGGAVHGVQNPANGETTLLALFPFDANIEDLREPSKSVGEAKVTQVLPQLSQVNINGIDNLDTDKTKTFKAVITSLPLPPLGVHFEGEETGVNLARQAIQSAGLNNQPSPYIREENELTKAQFRLLCRNNQYLIARPADDRPLVAQIDRYTPENAEKAIQRLEHIARWNAIAELPSSGNGLIQVGDVEMKLIFHDPNISQSGQMRLEYQQEDNQWKAPSFRLKLTNKSQKKLYCALVNLTDSFAICVPFFNTGSVLLKPGEEAWALDGQELELEVPDELWEQGITEFKDIIKLIVCTAEFDARLLTQEKLDFPRPIERDIASPHQNSLNRLMNRVQSRDIKPKSQGKYDDWFTDAITITTVRPLEAISISSTTEKELATGVKLQSHPSLKANARLTTIPQVSRDLGNVILPTILRKNPEVTQTFQFTTSRGSDPGLSVLELSEVEDYTVVTPDAPLQLLVDTTLGENEHLLPVGYDGEFFLPLGQAKKTKDGKTKIQLQRLPKPFNRDRSIQGSIKILFQKIVSEKLGLECEYPLLRVADIASDETTTYIIDKAQIKAKVAKSQRILLYIHGIVGDTDNMVKSVQRAKVKLNGKERLLKEDYDLVLTFDYENLHTSIEDNARLLKKRLEEIGLKANHGKALHIVAHSMGGLVSRWFIEREGGNKVVQHLIMLGTPNAGSPWSTVQEWATFALAIGLNSLSGVAWPAKVLGCLVSSLETIDVSLDQMKPGSEFLKSLAANSHDPGIPYSVIAGNTSIKTMPKEGEEASQLKRLMQKLCNRIVEFPFLGQMNDIAVTVQSIKSIPGGRKIAPVIQEIACDHLTYFDHPEGLKALGEALTRHK
;
A
#
# COMPACT_ATOMS: atom_id res chain seq x y z
N MET A 1 28.95 -4.99 -28.86
CA MET A 1 29.43 -4.14 -29.97
C MET A 1 28.83 -2.76 -29.75
N THR A 2 29.58 -1.68 -29.97
CA THR A 2 29.04 -0.31 -29.97
C THR A 2 28.05 -0.14 -31.13
N ARG A 3 26.92 0.52 -30.89
CA ARG A 3 25.92 0.84 -31.94
C ARG A 3 26.44 2.01 -32.78
N SER A 4 26.03 2.12 -34.05
CA SER A 4 26.35 3.26 -34.90
C SER A 4 25.15 4.19 -35.12
N ILE A 5 25.42 5.48 -35.27
CA ILE A 5 24.43 6.49 -35.69
C ILE A 5 24.89 7.04 -37.03
N TYR A 6 24.12 6.78 -38.09
CA TYR A 6 24.35 7.35 -39.42
C TYR A 6 23.42 8.56 -39.60
N ALA A 7 23.99 9.76 -39.51
CA ALA A 7 23.24 11.01 -39.66
C ALA A 7 23.60 11.68 -40.99
N LEU A 8 22.58 12.01 -41.79
CA LEU A 8 22.64 12.85 -42.98
C LEU A 8 21.86 14.15 -42.71
N LEU A 9 22.57 15.27 -42.66
CA LEU A 9 22.01 16.57 -42.35
C LEU A 9 22.16 17.50 -43.55
N VAL A 10 21.06 18.11 -44.01
CA VAL A 10 20.99 18.90 -45.25
C VAL A 10 20.36 20.26 -44.97
N GLY A 11 21.11 21.34 -45.22
CA GLY A 11 20.70 22.71 -44.88
C GLY A 11 20.99 23.66 -46.03
N ILE A 12 19.93 24.28 -46.57
CA ILE A 12 20.03 25.06 -47.80
C ILE A 12 19.40 26.44 -47.58
N ASP A 13 20.24 27.48 -47.55
CA ASP A 13 19.85 28.89 -47.54
C ASP A 13 20.05 29.54 -48.92
N LYS A 14 21.06 29.12 -49.67
CA LYS A 14 21.31 29.54 -51.06
C LYS A 14 20.82 28.48 -52.05
N TYR A 15 20.26 28.94 -53.17
CA TYR A 15 19.76 28.10 -54.25
C TYR A 15 20.25 28.62 -55.61
N GLN A 16 20.34 27.74 -56.60
CA GLN A 16 20.55 28.12 -58.00
C GLN A 16 19.21 28.47 -58.69
N GLY A 17 19.29 29.19 -59.81
CA GLY A 17 18.11 29.58 -60.59
C GLY A 17 17.28 30.68 -59.91
N SER A 18 15.95 30.53 -59.97
CA SER A 18 14.96 31.54 -59.55
C SER A 18 14.30 31.27 -58.19
N VAL A 19 14.87 30.37 -57.39
CA VAL A 19 14.38 30.02 -56.05
C VAL A 19 14.78 31.13 -55.05
N PRO A 20 13.88 31.58 -54.15
CA PRO A 20 14.22 32.53 -53.10
C PRO A 20 15.32 32.02 -52.17
N THR A 21 16.10 32.93 -51.58
CA THR A 21 17.09 32.59 -50.54
C THR A 21 16.45 32.59 -49.15
N LEU A 22 16.78 31.57 -48.35
CA LEU A 22 16.48 31.52 -46.92
C LEU A 22 17.68 32.03 -46.10
N LYS A 23 17.56 32.08 -44.77
CA LYS A 23 18.60 32.60 -43.86
C LYS A 23 18.79 31.78 -42.59
N GLY A 24 17.98 30.75 -42.36
CA GLY A 24 17.99 29.96 -41.13
C GLY A 24 18.32 28.47 -41.30
N CYS A 25 18.35 27.95 -42.52
CA CYS A 25 18.48 26.52 -42.76
C CYS A 25 19.88 25.98 -42.45
N VAL A 26 20.93 26.71 -42.81
CA VAL A 26 22.32 26.37 -42.46
C VAL A 26 22.53 26.50 -40.94
N ASN A 27 21.89 27.49 -40.30
CA ASN A 27 21.96 27.66 -38.84
C ASN A 27 21.31 26.48 -38.09
N ASP A 28 20.17 25.98 -38.56
CA ASP A 28 19.51 24.80 -37.99
C ASP A 28 20.39 23.55 -38.07
N ILE A 29 20.95 23.28 -39.24
CA ILE A 29 21.79 22.11 -39.47
C ILE A 29 23.11 22.21 -38.71
N THR A 30 23.69 23.41 -38.60
CA THR A 30 24.86 23.66 -37.75
C THR A 30 24.55 23.38 -36.27
N ALA A 31 23.39 23.82 -35.78
CA ALA A 31 22.98 23.62 -34.39
C ALA A 31 22.78 22.13 -34.04
N ILE A 32 22.07 21.34 -34.87
CA ILE A 32 21.90 19.91 -34.62
C ILE A 32 23.22 19.13 -34.83
N ALA A 33 24.05 19.50 -35.81
CA ALA A 33 25.37 18.90 -36.02
C ALA A 33 26.30 19.08 -34.81
N GLN A 34 26.31 20.27 -34.20
CA GLN A 34 27.05 20.54 -32.96
C GLN A 34 26.48 19.73 -31.79
N TYR A 35 25.17 19.78 -31.59
CA TYR A 35 24.48 19.05 -30.52
C TYR A 35 24.78 17.54 -30.53
N LEU A 36 24.73 16.90 -31.71
CA LEU A 36 25.06 15.47 -31.83
C LEU A 36 26.52 15.17 -31.46
N LYS A 37 27.48 16.00 -31.88
CA LYS A 37 28.92 15.83 -31.53
C LYS A 37 29.21 15.98 -30.04
N GLU A 38 28.44 16.84 -29.37
CA GLU A 38 28.57 17.12 -27.93
C GLU A 38 27.84 16.08 -27.07
N ARG A 39 26.62 15.69 -27.47
CA ARG A 39 25.68 14.96 -26.60
C ARG A 39 25.56 13.47 -26.89
N VAL A 40 26.05 12.93 -28.01
CA VAL A 40 26.02 11.47 -28.21
C VAL A 40 26.90 10.76 -27.18
N ALA A 41 26.38 9.70 -26.55
CA ALA A 41 27.06 8.88 -25.56
C ALA A 41 28.20 8.06 -26.22
N LYS A 42 29.42 8.63 -26.24
CA LYS A 42 30.61 8.11 -26.96
C LYS A 42 31.12 6.76 -26.44
N ASP A 43 30.68 6.35 -25.27
CA ASP A 43 30.90 5.05 -24.64
C ASP A 43 30.00 3.94 -25.21
N GLN A 44 28.85 4.30 -25.80
CA GLN A 44 27.82 3.37 -26.28
C GLN A 44 27.61 3.44 -27.80
N TYR A 45 27.74 4.64 -28.39
CA TYR A 45 27.43 4.92 -29.80
C TYR A 45 28.60 5.56 -30.55
N GLN A 46 28.80 5.13 -31.80
CA GLN A 46 29.70 5.75 -32.76
C GLN A 46 28.92 6.64 -33.73
N LEU A 47 29.17 7.96 -33.70
CA LEU A 47 28.50 8.93 -34.58
C LEU A 47 29.22 9.06 -35.93
N HIS A 48 28.52 8.71 -37.01
CA HIS A 48 28.93 8.92 -38.40
C HIS A 48 28.10 10.05 -39.01
N LEU A 49 28.66 11.25 -39.03
CA LEU A 49 27.97 12.47 -39.46
C LEU A 49 28.35 12.84 -40.90
N LYS A 50 27.37 12.94 -41.80
CA LYS A 50 27.50 13.56 -43.13
C LYS A 50 26.62 14.82 -43.14
N THR A 51 27.23 15.96 -43.42
CA THR A 51 26.52 17.25 -43.53
C THR A 51 26.68 17.77 -44.96
N LEU A 52 25.63 18.32 -45.53
CA LEU A 52 25.61 18.99 -46.83
C LEU A 52 25.00 20.38 -46.64
N LEU A 53 25.75 21.44 -46.93
CA LEU A 53 25.31 22.83 -46.79
C LEU A 53 25.35 23.55 -48.13
N ASP A 54 24.33 24.36 -48.42
CA ASP A 54 24.24 25.22 -49.61
C ASP A 54 24.77 24.52 -50.88
N GLU A 55 25.94 24.94 -51.40
CA GLU A 55 26.51 24.47 -52.66
C GLU A 55 26.82 22.96 -52.69
N GLU A 56 26.94 22.31 -51.53
CA GLU A 56 27.17 20.87 -51.38
C GLU A 56 25.85 20.05 -51.43
N ALA A 57 24.71 20.69 -51.20
CA ALA A 57 23.40 20.05 -51.07
C ALA A 57 22.68 19.86 -52.42
N THR A 58 23.41 19.30 -53.40
CA THR A 58 22.83 18.93 -54.70
C THR A 58 21.92 17.70 -54.58
N ARG A 59 20.96 17.56 -55.51
CA ARG A 59 20.06 16.39 -55.54
C ARG A 59 20.85 15.08 -55.55
N GLN A 60 21.91 15.02 -56.35
CA GLN A 60 22.78 13.83 -56.39
C GLN A 60 23.56 13.60 -55.09
N ALA A 61 24.01 14.65 -54.39
CA ALA A 61 24.73 14.50 -53.12
C ALA A 61 23.83 13.98 -51.99
N ILE A 62 22.54 14.34 -52.00
CA ILE A 62 21.51 13.81 -51.09
C ILE A 62 21.23 12.33 -51.39
N ILE A 63 20.99 11.97 -52.66
CA ILE A 63 20.82 10.57 -53.11
C ILE A 63 22.03 9.73 -52.69
N ASP A 64 23.25 10.20 -52.98
CA ASP A 64 24.49 9.57 -52.54
C ASP A 64 24.61 9.49 -51.00
N GLY A 65 23.99 10.42 -50.26
CA GLY A 65 23.88 10.39 -48.81
C GLY A 65 23.03 9.23 -48.30
N PHE A 66 21.91 8.94 -48.94
CA PHE A 66 21.13 7.75 -48.62
C PHE A 66 21.89 6.47 -49.00
N CYS A 67 22.20 6.29 -50.30
CA CYS A 67 22.70 5.03 -50.81
C CYS A 67 24.12 4.66 -50.32
N LYS A 68 25.01 5.64 -50.08
CA LYS A 68 26.42 5.39 -49.72
C LYS A 68 26.74 5.62 -48.24
N HIS A 69 25.84 6.26 -47.47
CA HIS A 69 26.05 6.56 -46.05
C HIS A 69 24.96 5.96 -45.16
N LEU A 70 23.67 6.28 -45.37
CA LEU A 70 22.59 5.75 -44.52
C LEU A 70 22.35 4.24 -44.70
N CYS A 71 22.45 3.71 -45.92
CA CYS A 71 22.30 2.28 -46.20
C CYS A 71 23.41 1.39 -45.58
N ASN A 72 24.42 1.96 -44.91
CA ASN A 72 25.41 1.19 -44.15
C ASN A 72 24.88 0.67 -42.80
N ALA A 73 23.87 1.33 -42.24
CA ALA A 73 23.25 0.97 -40.96
C ALA A 73 22.73 -0.47 -40.93
N GLN A 74 22.87 -1.13 -39.78
CA GLN A 74 22.37 -2.49 -39.50
C GLN A 74 21.18 -2.43 -38.53
N SER A 75 20.55 -3.58 -38.23
CA SER A 75 19.32 -3.66 -37.41
C SER A 75 19.42 -3.08 -35.99
N ASN A 76 20.63 -2.85 -35.48
CA ASN A 76 20.88 -2.30 -34.14
C ASN A 76 21.44 -0.87 -34.19
N ASP A 77 21.49 -0.26 -35.38
CA ASP A 77 21.99 1.09 -35.62
C ASP A 77 20.83 2.08 -35.78
N THR A 78 21.15 3.37 -35.62
CA THR A 78 20.21 4.47 -35.81
C THR A 78 20.53 5.24 -37.08
N VAL A 79 19.49 5.63 -37.81
CA VAL A 79 19.54 6.53 -38.96
C VAL A 79 18.81 7.83 -38.64
N LEU A 80 19.44 8.96 -38.97
CA LEU A 80 18.81 10.27 -38.95
C LEU A 80 18.95 10.92 -40.33
N PHE A 81 17.85 11.28 -40.97
CA PHE A 81 17.81 12.25 -42.06
C PHE A 81 17.15 13.54 -41.58
N TYR A 82 17.85 14.67 -41.69
CA TYR A 82 17.32 15.98 -41.35
C TYR A 82 17.48 16.91 -42.56
N TYR A 83 16.35 17.34 -43.13
CA TYR A 83 16.31 18.35 -44.18
C TYR A 83 15.74 19.68 -43.64
N SER A 84 16.40 20.78 -43.99
CA SER A 84 16.02 22.15 -43.66
C SER A 84 16.21 23.02 -44.90
N GLY A 85 15.11 23.54 -45.46
CA GLY A 85 15.13 24.22 -46.76
C GLY A 85 13.72 24.50 -47.30
N HIS A 86 13.63 24.90 -48.57
CA HIS A 86 12.38 25.01 -49.31
C HIS A 86 11.81 23.63 -49.67
N GLY A 87 10.54 23.41 -49.32
CA GLY A 87 9.70 22.45 -50.03
C GLY A 87 8.94 23.14 -51.16
N SER A 88 8.41 22.35 -52.09
CA SER A 88 7.68 22.81 -53.27
C SER A 88 6.77 21.71 -53.78
N GLN A 89 5.97 22.04 -54.80
CA GLN A 89 5.33 21.07 -55.67
C GLN A 89 6.02 21.06 -57.06
N GLU A 90 5.88 19.97 -57.82
CA GLU A 90 6.16 19.91 -59.27
C GLU A 90 5.02 19.18 -60.00
N GLN A 91 4.84 19.42 -61.31
CA GLN A 91 3.86 18.67 -62.10
C GLN A 91 4.20 17.17 -62.12
N ALA A 92 3.27 16.34 -61.63
CA ALA A 92 3.41 14.90 -61.71
C ALA A 92 3.29 14.43 -63.18
N PRO A 93 4.12 13.47 -63.63
CA PRO A 93 3.91 12.78 -64.91
C PRO A 93 2.50 12.19 -65.01
N GLU A 94 1.96 12.09 -66.23
CA GLU A 94 0.61 11.59 -66.48
C GLU A 94 0.45 10.12 -66.00
N GLU A 95 1.55 9.36 -66.02
CA GLU A 95 1.68 8.01 -65.48
C GLU A 95 1.42 7.93 -63.96
N PHE A 96 1.66 9.00 -63.21
CA PHE A 96 1.46 9.05 -61.75
C PHE A 96 0.05 9.50 -61.35
N GLY A 97 -0.86 9.82 -62.29
CA GLY A 97 -2.19 10.35 -61.99
C GLY A 97 -3.12 9.43 -61.18
N HIS A 98 -2.73 8.17 -60.97
CA HIS A 98 -3.41 7.23 -60.06
C HIS A 98 -2.89 7.31 -58.61
N LEU A 99 -1.69 7.87 -58.40
CA LEU A 99 -1.10 8.14 -57.09
C LEU A 99 -1.37 9.57 -56.65
N GLU A 100 -1.36 10.53 -57.58
CA GLU A 100 -1.60 11.96 -57.32
C GLU A 100 -2.86 12.50 -58.01
N PRO A 101 -4.01 12.49 -57.32
CA PRO A 101 -5.30 12.92 -57.88
C PRO A 101 -5.38 14.42 -58.23
N ASP A 102 -4.50 15.24 -57.68
CA ASP A 102 -4.37 16.68 -58.00
C ASP A 102 -3.34 16.96 -59.11
N GLY A 103 -2.60 15.94 -59.55
CA GLY A 103 -1.58 16.03 -60.60
C GLY A 103 -0.25 16.65 -60.15
N LEU A 104 0.04 16.72 -58.85
CA LEU A 104 1.25 17.34 -58.30
C LEU A 104 2.05 16.35 -57.44
N ASN A 105 3.38 16.40 -57.52
CA ASN A 105 4.27 15.75 -56.56
C ASN A 105 4.72 16.79 -55.51
N GLU A 106 4.76 16.41 -54.24
CA GLU A 106 5.48 17.17 -53.21
C GLU A 106 6.99 16.93 -53.33
N THR A 107 7.80 17.96 -53.10
CA THR A 107 9.24 17.93 -53.37
C THR A 107 10.09 18.65 -52.33
N LEU A 108 11.34 18.21 -52.20
CA LEU A 108 12.41 18.91 -51.49
C LEU A 108 13.31 19.60 -52.51
N VAL A 109 13.41 20.94 -52.44
CA VAL A 109 14.21 21.73 -53.38
C VAL A 109 15.69 21.59 -53.00
N CYS A 110 16.52 21.15 -53.94
CA CYS A 110 17.97 20.99 -53.75
C CYS A 110 18.70 22.26 -54.25
N TYR A 111 19.99 22.38 -53.96
CA TYR A 111 20.78 23.54 -54.39
C TYR A 111 20.79 23.74 -55.92
N ASP A 112 20.91 22.65 -56.67
CA ASP A 112 20.96 22.58 -58.14
C ASP A 112 19.59 22.42 -58.81
N SER A 113 18.50 22.42 -58.05
CA SER A 113 17.15 22.36 -58.58
C SER A 113 16.77 23.62 -59.36
N ARG A 114 15.76 23.51 -60.24
CA ARG A 114 15.30 24.55 -61.18
C ARG A 114 16.30 24.97 -62.27
N LEU A 115 17.47 24.34 -62.37
CA LEU A 115 18.31 24.37 -63.58
C LEU A 115 17.69 23.52 -64.69
N GLU A 116 18.14 23.69 -65.94
CA GLU A 116 17.57 23.04 -67.14
C GLU A 116 17.37 21.52 -66.97
N GLU A 117 18.39 20.81 -66.47
CA GLU A 117 18.34 19.38 -66.10
C GLU A 117 18.22 19.13 -64.58
N GLY A 118 18.09 20.19 -63.79
CA GLY A 118 18.01 20.17 -62.33
C GLY A 118 16.58 20.05 -61.82
N TRP A 119 16.20 18.85 -61.38
CA TRP A 119 14.90 18.55 -60.76
C TRP A 119 14.96 18.64 -59.23
N ASP A 120 13.82 18.73 -58.57
CA ASP A 120 13.76 18.55 -57.12
C ASP A 120 13.88 17.06 -56.76
N LEU A 121 14.18 16.78 -55.49
CA LEU A 121 13.99 15.44 -54.95
C LEU A 121 12.50 15.26 -54.62
N ALA A 122 11.78 14.52 -55.46
CA ALA A 122 10.36 14.28 -55.25
C ALA A 122 10.11 13.28 -54.11
N ASP A 123 8.96 13.36 -53.47
CA ASP A 123 8.50 12.46 -52.41
C ASP A 123 8.55 10.98 -52.80
N LYS A 124 8.21 10.60 -54.06
CA LYS A 124 8.38 9.22 -54.57
C LYS A 124 9.85 8.78 -54.62
N GLU A 125 10.78 9.70 -54.81
CA GLU A 125 12.22 9.40 -54.76
C GLU A 125 12.68 9.23 -53.31
N LEU A 126 12.27 10.15 -52.44
CA LEU A 126 12.52 10.05 -51.00
C LEU A 126 11.94 8.74 -50.42
N ALA A 127 10.75 8.35 -50.85
CA ALA A 127 10.12 7.07 -50.54
C ALA A 127 11.02 5.87 -50.89
N LYS A 128 11.52 5.80 -52.14
CA LYS A 128 12.47 4.74 -52.53
C LYS A 128 13.73 4.74 -51.65
N LEU A 129 14.32 5.91 -51.39
CA LEU A 129 15.53 6.03 -50.57
C LEU A 129 15.31 5.57 -49.12
N ILE A 130 14.16 5.89 -48.52
CA ILE A 130 13.78 5.40 -47.18
C ILE A 130 13.57 3.88 -47.21
N HIS A 131 12.93 3.35 -48.27
CA HIS A 131 12.75 1.92 -48.42
C HIS A 131 14.09 1.17 -48.48
N GLU A 132 15.06 1.65 -49.28
CA GLU A 132 16.41 1.06 -49.37
C GLU A 132 17.14 1.02 -48.02
N VAL A 133 17.01 2.07 -47.20
CA VAL A 133 17.57 2.09 -45.83
C VAL A 133 16.82 1.10 -44.93
N SER A 134 15.50 1.02 -45.04
CA SER A 134 14.65 0.15 -44.21
C SER A 134 14.87 -1.35 -44.44
N ALA A 135 15.50 -1.75 -45.55
CA ALA A 135 15.76 -3.15 -45.89
C ALA A 135 16.59 -3.94 -44.85
N LYS A 136 17.32 -3.23 -43.97
CA LYS A 136 18.08 -3.82 -42.84
C LYS A 136 17.42 -3.64 -41.47
N ASN A 137 16.23 -3.04 -41.43
CA ASN A 137 15.47 -2.68 -40.23
C ASN A 137 16.28 -1.91 -39.15
N PRO A 138 17.04 -0.85 -39.49
CA PRO A 138 17.60 0.07 -38.50
C PRO A 138 16.50 0.95 -37.88
N HIS A 139 16.83 1.70 -36.81
CA HIS A 139 15.92 2.71 -36.25
C HIS A 139 15.96 4.00 -37.09
N ILE A 140 14.92 4.30 -37.87
CA ILE A 140 14.92 5.40 -38.85
C ILE A 140 14.13 6.62 -38.33
N THR A 141 14.81 7.76 -38.23
CA THR A 141 14.21 9.09 -37.95
C THR A 141 14.37 10.02 -39.14
N ILE A 142 13.28 10.70 -39.51
CA ILE A 142 13.24 11.70 -40.56
C ILE A 142 12.69 13.00 -39.98
N ILE A 143 13.37 14.13 -40.26
CA ILE A 143 12.97 15.46 -39.79
C ILE A 143 12.94 16.41 -40.99
N LEU A 144 11.78 16.99 -41.28
CA LEU A 144 11.55 17.88 -42.42
C LEU A 144 11.07 19.26 -41.93
N ASP A 145 11.95 20.27 -42.04
CA ASP A 145 11.63 21.68 -41.76
C ASP A 145 11.50 22.49 -43.06
N CYS A 146 10.41 22.22 -43.77
CA CYS A 146 9.99 22.78 -45.06
C CYS A 146 8.46 22.77 -45.19
N CYS A 147 7.91 23.56 -46.12
CA CYS A 147 6.47 23.53 -46.47
C CYS A 147 6.17 22.48 -47.55
N HIS A 148 5.06 21.74 -47.41
CA HIS A 148 4.66 20.64 -48.31
C HIS A 148 3.30 20.87 -48.98
N SER A 149 3.01 22.11 -49.42
CA SER A 149 1.77 22.37 -50.16
C SER A 149 1.74 23.72 -50.91
N GLY A 150 1.00 23.74 -52.02
CA GLY A 150 0.65 24.95 -52.78
C GLY A 150 -0.68 25.61 -52.39
N SER A 151 -1.38 25.09 -51.37
CA SER A 151 -2.74 25.53 -50.99
C SER A 151 -2.78 26.84 -50.19
N GLY A 152 -1.65 27.23 -49.58
CA GLY A 152 -1.47 28.45 -48.79
C GLY A 152 -1.82 29.71 -49.59
N THR A 153 -3.01 30.25 -49.36
CA THR A 153 -3.59 31.28 -50.24
C THR A 153 -2.81 32.59 -50.12
N LYS A 154 -2.27 33.08 -51.24
CA LYS A 154 -1.41 34.27 -51.34
C LYS A 154 -1.99 35.48 -50.59
N ASN A 155 -1.36 35.86 -49.48
CA ASN A 155 -1.53 37.19 -48.92
C ASN A 155 -0.32 38.06 -49.35
N PRO A 156 -0.50 39.06 -50.24
CA PRO A 156 0.61 39.85 -50.81
C PRO A 156 1.33 40.77 -49.80
N PHE A 157 1.00 40.66 -48.51
CA PHE A 157 1.65 41.34 -47.39
C PHE A 157 2.51 40.42 -46.50
N GLN A 158 2.67 39.13 -46.83
CA GLN A 158 3.55 38.25 -46.05
C GLN A 158 5.03 38.57 -46.29
N GLU A 159 5.70 38.98 -45.22
CA GLU A 159 7.13 39.29 -45.20
C GLU A 159 7.99 38.04 -45.46
N THR A 160 9.20 38.27 -45.98
CA THR A 160 10.14 37.22 -46.38
C THR A 160 10.57 36.33 -45.20
N GLY A 161 10.11 35.07 -45.19
CA GLY A 161 10.47 34.10 -44.15
C GLY A 161 9.64 32.81 -44.15
N VAL A 162 9.24 32.30 -45.32
CA VAL A 162 8.45 31.06 -45.45
C VAL A 162 9.24 30.04 -46.26
N ARG A 163 9.24 28.78 -45.82
CA ARG A 163 10.02 27.67 -46.41
C ARG A 163 9.31 26.96 -47.57
N LEU A 164 8.71 27.74 -48.45
CA LEU A 164 7.98 27.30 -49.64
C LEU A 164 8.56 27.97 -50.90
N ALA A 165 8.90 27.18 -51.91
CA ALA A 165 9.20 27.69 -53.26
C ALA A 165 7.97 27.58 -54.16
N ASN A 166 7.98 28.30 -55.29
CA ASN A 166 6.89 28.22 -56.27
C ASN A 166 6.87 26.86 -56.97
N THR A 167 5.66 26.30 -57.17
CA THR A 167 5.41 25.05 -57.91
C THR A 167 6.09 25.04 -59.27
N ASP A 168 6.88 24.00 -59.55
CA ASP A 168 7.51 23.81 -60.87
C ASP A 168 6.45 23.52 -61.93
N GLN A 169 6.46 24.30 -63.00
CA GLN A 169 5.57 24.13 -64.14
C GLN A 169 6.23 23.39 -65.30
N ARG A 170 7.50 22.98 -65.15
CA ARG A 170 8.18 22.12 -66.12
C ARG A 170 7.62 20.71 -66.01
N LYS A 171 7.23 20.10 -67.13
CA LYS A 171 6.88 18.68 -67.19
C LYS A 171 8.14 17.83 -66.98
N ARG A 172 8.19 17.10 -65.88
CA ARG A 172 9.32 16.23 -65.54
C ARG A 172 9.28 14.91 -66.33
N PRO A 173 10.34 14.54 -67.07
CA PRO A 173 10.42 13.25 -67.76
C PRO A 173 10.46 12.08 -66.76
N VAL A 174 9.70 11.01 -66.99
CA VAL A 174 9.64 9.83 -66.10
C VAL A 174 11.01 9.17 -65.91
N ASN A 175 11.88 9.19 -66.92
CA ASN A 175 13.24 8.65 -66.84
C ASN A 175 14.22 9.51 -66.00
N SER A 176 13.79 10.65 -65.45
CA SER A 176 14.59 11.48 -64.52
C SER A 176 14.43 11.07 -63.05
N PHE A 177 13.48 10.19 -62.74
CA PHE A 177 13.28 9.64 -61.40
C PHE A 177 14.28 8.49 -61.14
N ILE A 178 14.70 8.31 -59.89
CA ILE A 178 15.64 7.24 -59.48
C ILE A 178 15.05 5.80 -59.50
N PHE A 179 13.85 5.60 -60.04
CA PHE A 179 13.14 4.32 -60.06
C PHE A 179 12.54 4.01 -61.43
N GLN A 180 12.29 2.72 -61.69
CA GLN A 180 11.48 2.28 -62.83
C GLN A 180 9.99 2.24 -62.44
N LEU A 181 9.08 2.41 -63.40
CA LEU A 181 7.64 2.46 -63.15
C LEU A 181 7.10 1.18 -62.46
N ASP A 182 7.70 0.02 -62.72
CA ASP A 182 7.34 -1.26 -62.10
C ASP A 182 7.92 -1.44 -60.67
N GLU A 183 8.90 -0.61 -60.28
CA GLU A 183 9.36 -0.54 -58.88
C GLU A 183 8.37 0.27 -58.03
N LEU A 184 7.70 1.25 -58.63
CA LEU A 184 6.80 2.17 -57.92
C LEU A 184 5.63 1.43 -57.25
N GLU A 185 4.95 0.51 -57.95
CA GLU A 185 3.85 -0.28 -57.39
C GLU A 185 4.25 -1.09 -56.14
N LYS A 186 5.51 -1.52 -56.04
CA LYS A 186 6.01 -2.34 -54.92
C LYS A 186 6.08 -1.55 -53.61
N PHE A 187 6.16 -0.22 -53.68
CA PHE A 187 6.32 0.67 -52.54
C PHE A 187 5.11 1.58 -52.28
N SER A 188 4.22 1.78 -53.27
CA SER A 188 3.12 2.77 -53.23
C SER A 188 1.76 2.29 -52.70
N HIS A 189 1.58 1.03 -52.31
CA HIS A 189 0.29 0.56 -51.76
C HIS A 189 0.07 0.96 -50.29
N SER A 190 -0.65 2.07 -50.07
CA SER A 190 -1.22 2.47 -48.78
C SER A 190 -2.68 2.04 -48.63
N ASN A 191 -2.97 1.10 -47.73
CA ASN A 191 -4.31 0.92 -47.16
C ASN A 191 -4.32 1.54 -45.76
N ASN A 192 -4.78 2.79 -45.64
CA ASN A 192 -5.32 3.34 -44.41
C ASN A 192 -6.17 4.57 -44.74
N ASP A 193 -7.48 4.40 -44.74
CA ASP A 193 -8.43 5.50 -44.82
C ASP A 193 -8.45 6.25 -43.47
N GLY A 194 -8.28 7.59 -43.49
CA GLY A 194 -8.90 8.45 -42.48
C GLY A 194 -8.04 9.21 -41.46
N VAL A 195 -6.74 9.46 -41.68
CA VAL A 195 -5.93 10.36 -40.82
C VAL A 195 -5.25 11.46 -41.65
N ASN A 196 -5.31 12.71 -41.17
CA ASN A 196 -4.72 13.88 -41.82
C ASN A 196 -3.21 13.71 -42.01
N SER A 197 -2.74 13.68 -43.27
CA SER A 197 -1.33 13.46 -43.62
C SER A 197 -0.52 14.76 -43.74
N ILE A 198 0.80 14.65 -43.68
CA ILE A 198 1.79 15.71 -43.94
C ILE A 198 1.83 16.17 -45.41
N GLY A 199 1.00 15.58 -46.29
CA GLY A 199 1.02 15.77 -47.75
C GLY A 199 1.92 14.76 -48.47
N LEU A 200 2.98 14.25 -47.81
CA LEU A 200 3.83 13.18 -48.35
C LEU A 200 3.22 11.79 -48.16
N LYS A 201 3.16 10.98 -49.23
CA LYS A 201 2.79 9.56 -49.17
C LYS A 201 4.04 8.67 -49.08
N LEU A 202 4.49 8.39 -47.85
CA LEU A 202 5.69 7.57 -47.61
C LEU A 202 5.38 6.04 -47.55
N PRO A 203 6.36 5.17 -47.87
CA PRO A 203 6.11 3.75 -48.16
C PRO A 203 6.36 2.82 -46.94
N LYS A 204 6.17 1.52 -47.18
CA LYS A 204 6.23 0.37 -46.22
C LYS A 204 7.51 0.14 -45.38
N GLY A 205 8.42 1.10 -45.25
CA GLY A 205 9.56 0.98 -44.32
C GLY A 205 9.19 1.37 -42.89
N ARG A 206 9.70 0.68 -41.86
CA ARG A 206 9.49 1.13 -40.46
C ARG A 206 10.30 2.40 -40.19
N HIS A 207 9.63 3.52 -39.95
CA HIS A 207 10.24 4.83 -39.72
C HIS A 207 9.35 5.75 -38.88
N ILE A 208 9.97 6.84 -38.39
CA ILE A 208 9.34 7.95 -37.67
C ILE A 208 9.63 9.25 -38.43
N LEU A 209 8.59 10.01 -38.76
CA LEU A 209 8.66 11.29 -39.46
C LEU A 209 8.20 12.44 -38.55
N LEU A 210 9.00 13.50 -38.48
CA LEU A 210 8.71 14.77 -37.82
C LEU A 210 8.61 15.89 -38.86
N GLY A 211 7.38 16.36 -39.12
CA GLY A 211 7.08 17.43 -40.08
C GLY A 211 6.81 18.77 -39.41
N SER A 212 7.27 19.87 -40.00
CA SER A 212 7.20 21.21 -39.39
C SER A 212 5.82 21.90 -39.38
N CYS A 213 4.91 21.51 -40.28
CA CYS A 213 3.55 22.05 -40.39
C CYS A 213 2.58 21.03 -41.03
N GLN A 214 1.29 21.36 -41.07
CA GLN A 214 0.28 20.63 -41.86
C GLN A 214 0.30 21.06 -43.34
N ASP A 215 -0.35 20.27 -44.19
CA ASP A 215 -0.66 20.50 -45.61
C ASP A 215 -1.39 21.82 -45.91
N SER A 216 -2.04 22.42 -44.91
CA SER A 216 -2.82 23.66 -45.01
C SER A 216 -2.09 24.86 -44.39
N GLN A 217 -0.84 24.67 -43.94
CA GLN A 217 -0.07 25.60 -43.14
C GLN A 217 1.32 25.86 -43.73
N LEU A 218 2.02 26.86 -43.18
CA LEU A 218 3.32 27.30 -43.67
C LEU A 218 4.39 27.19 -42.58
N ALA A 219 5.49 26.51 -42.90
CA ALA A 219 6.72 26.49 -42.12
C ALA A 219 7.45 27.84 -42.23
N LYS A 220 7.67 28.49 -41.08
CA LYS A 220 8.16 29.88 -40.99
C LYS A 220 9.57 29.93 -40.44
N GLU A 221 10.35 30.93 -40.87
CA GLU A 221 11.56 31.33 -40.16
C GLU A 221 11.20 32.11 -38.88
N PHE A 222 12.07 31.97 -37.88
CA PHE A 222 11.94 32.54 -36.55
C PHE A 222 13.30 33.12 -36.12
N ASN A 223 13.30 34.33 -35.57
CA ASN A 223 14.49 34.96 -35.02
C ASN A 223 14.62 34.57 -33.53
N GLY A 224 15.47 33.59 -33.25
CA GLY A 224 15.67 33.02 -31.92
C GLY A 224 17.12 33.15 -31.47
N GLY A 225 17.35 33.74 -30.29
CA GLY A 225 18.70 33.94 -29.75
C GLY A 225 19.58 34.91 -30.56
N GLY A 226 18.97 35.76 -31.40
CA GLY A 226 19.68 36.69 -32.28
C GLY A 226 20.14 36.10 -33.62
N GLN A 227 19.72 34.87 -33.94
CA GLN A 227 19.94 34.22 -35.23
C GLN A 227 18.61 33.86 -35.91
N GLN A 228 18.57 33.96 -37.23
CA GLN A 228 17.46 33.46 -38.02
C GLN A 228 17.55 31.94 -38.10
N ARG A 229 16.46 31.22 -37.84
CA ARG A 229 16.36 29.76 -37.80
C ARG A 229 14.95 29.32 -38.24
N GLY A 230 14.71 28.04 -38.51
CA GLY A 230 13.35 27.53 -38.73
C GLY A 230 12.56 27.54 -37.42
N ALA A 231 11.28 27.91 -37.42
CA ALA A 231 10.45 27.90 -36.21
C ALA A 231 10.42 26.50 -35.58
N PHE A 232 10.21 25.47 -36.40
CA PHE A 232 10.18 24.09 -35.93
C PHE A 232 11.56 23.64 -35.42
N SER A 233 12.61 23.79 -36.24
CA SER A 233 13.99 23.44 -35.86
C SER A 233 14.50 24.22 -34.65
N TYR A 234 14.10 25.48 -34.47
CA TYR A 234 14.47 26.28 -33.29
C TYR A 234 13.86 25.69 -32.02
N PHE A 235 12.54 25.47 -31.99
CA PHE A 235 11.87 24.98 -30.78
C PHE A 235 12.08 23.47 -30.53
N LEU A 236 12.35 22.68 -31.58
CA LEU A 236 12.84 21.30 -31.46
C LEU A 236 14.23 21.27 -30.81
N MET A 237 15.16 22.11 -31.28
CA MET A 237 16.50 22.23 -30.69
C MET A 237 16.49 22.82 -29.29
N ASP A 238 15.66 23.83 -29.03
CA ASP A 238 15.44 24.40 -27.69
C ASP A 238 14.92 23.31 -26.74
N THR A 239 13.98 22.48 -27.18
CA THR A 239 13.49 21.32 -26.42
C THR A 239 14.61 20.31 -26.14
N LEU A 240 15.43 19.95 -27.13
CA LEU A 240 16.57 19.02 -26.98
C LEU A 240 17.69 19.57 -26.08
N GLN A 241 18.01 20.87 -26.17
CA GLN A 241 19.06 21.53 -25.39
C GLN A 241 18.62 21.82 -23.95
N GLN A 242 17.35 22.18 -23.76
CA GLN A 242 16.76 22.26 -22.43
C GLN A 242 16.62 20.85 -21.84
N ALA A 243 16.27 19.82 -22.61
CA ALA A 243 16.23 18.45 -22.15
C ALA A 243 17.61 17.90 -21.77
N ASN A 244 17.58 16.89 -20.89
CA ASN A 244 18.75 16.58 -20.08
C ASN A 244 18.96 15.09 -19.84
N GLY A 245 18.11 14.26 -20.41
CA GLY A 245 18.30 12.84 -20.71
C GLY A 245 17.41 12.46 -21.88
N LYS A 246 17.00 11.19 -21.93
CA LYS A 246 16.37 10.62 -23.11
C LYS A 246 14.89 11.03 -23.16
N LEU A 247 14.49 11.74 -24.21
CA LEU A 247 13.09 12.05 -24.52
C LEU A 247 12.50 10.95 -25.41
N THR A 248 11.22 10.65 -25.27
CA THR A 248 10.51 9.90 -26.32
C THR A 248 10.22 10.80 -27.53
N TYR A 249 9.89 10.22 -28.69
CA TYR A 249 9.44 11.02 -29.84
C TYR A 249 8.16 11.79 -29.52
N ARG A 250 7.20 11.14 -28.84
CA ARG A 250 5.95 11.73 -28.34
C ARG A 250 6.23 12.93 -27.42
N ASP A 251 7.14 12.82 -26.46
CA ASP A 251 7.48 13.93 -25.54
C ASP A 251 8.16 15.10 -26.24
N LEU A 252 9.18 14.80 -27.06
CA LEU A 252 9.91 15.79 -27.85
C LEU A 252 8.96 16.56 -28.77
N PHE A 253 8.11 15.83 -29.47
CA PHE A 253 7.12 16.36 -30.39
C PHE A 253 6.05 17.21 -29.67
N ASN A 254 5.39 16.66 -28.66
CA ASN A 254 4.32 17.36 -27.95
C ASN A 254 4.82 18.65 -27.29
N ARG A 255 6.04 18.64 -26.73
CA ARG A 255 6.65 19.84 -26.16
C ARG A 255 6.99 20.88 -27.23
N ALA A 256 7.62 20.49 -28.33
CA ALA A 256 7.90 21.40 -29.44
C ALA A 256 6.60 21.99 -30.02
N LYS A 257 5.59 21.15 -30.28
CA LYS A 257 4.26 21.53 -30.78
C LYS A 257 3.54 22.50 -29.85
N ALA A 258 3.57 22.27 -28.54
CA ALA A 258 2.97 23.18 -27.55
C ALA A 258 3.66 24.56 -27.52
N ILE A 259 4.99 24.59 -27.59
CA ILE A 259 5.76 25.85 -27.62
C ILE A 259 5.48 26.61 -28.93
N ILE A 260 5.44 25.91 -30.06
CA ILE A 260 5.16 26.48 -31.38
C ILE A 260 3.74 27.05 -31.42
N GLY A 261 2.72 26.27 -31.02
CA GLY A 261 1.33 26.74 -30.97
C GLY A 261 1.09 27.93 -30.04
N GLY A 262 1.95 28.13 -29.03
CA GLY A 262 1.94 29.30 -28.15
C GLY A 262 2.73 30.52 -28.63
N ARG A 263 3.53 30.40 -29.72
CA ARG A 263 4.48 31.45 -30.16
C ARG A 263 4.46 31.78 -31.65
N VAL A 264 3.97 30.87 -32.49
CA VAL A 264 3.98 30.96 -33.95
C VAL A 264 2.56 30.69 -34.44
N LEU A 265 1.93 31.74 -34.98
CA LEU A 265 0.60 31.63 -35.57
C LEU A 265 0.62 30.66 -36.76
N ASP A 266 -0.46 29.91 -36.97
CA ASP A 266 -0.72 29.08 -38.15
C ASP A 266 0.43 28.13 -38.56
N GLN A 267 1.10 27.53 -37.58
CA GLN A 267 2.07 26.45 -37.78
C GLN A 267 1.88 25.39 -36.69
N SER A 268 1.54 24.16 -37.08
CA SER A 268 1.31 23.01 -36.20
C SER A 268 2.11 21.80 -36.69
N PRO A 269 3.25 21.49 -36.06
CA PRO A 269 4.05 20.32 -36.40
C PRO A 269 3.24 19.01 -36.34
N GLN A 270 3.66 18.04 -37.15
CA GLN A 270 3.10 16.69 -37.22
C GLN A 270 4.15 15.62 -36.90
N LEU A 271 3.67 14.51 -36.34
CA LEU A 271 4.43 13.29 -36.04
C LEU A 271 3.69 12.15 -36.72
N GLU A 272 4.37 11.45 -37.64
CA GLU A 272 3.87 10.26 -38.29
C GLU A 272 4.76 9.07 -37.93
N THR A 273 4.14 7.92 -37.65
CA THR A 273 4.82 6.69 -37.24
C THR A 273 4.28 5.52 -38.02
N SER A 274 5.16 4.74 -38.64
CA SER A 274 4.79 3.50 -39.33
C SER A 274 4.19 2.40 -38.44
N HIS A 275 4.42 2.47 -37.12
CA HIS A 275 3.85 1.59 -36.11
C HIS A 275 3.42 2.42 -34.89
N PRO A 276 2.22 2.22 -34.31
CA PRO A 276 1.72 3.07 -33.22
C PRO A 276 2.63 3.17 -31.99
N ASP A 277 3.34 2.09 -31.64
CA ASP A 277 4.25 2.11 -30.49
C ASP A 277 5.53 2.94 -30.70
N ASP A 278 5.86 3.31 -31.94
CA ASP A 278 7.14 3.94 -32.26
C ASP A 278 7.27 5.37 -31.72
N GLU A 279 6.15 6.06 -31.47
CA GLU A 279 6.16 7.38 -30.83
C GLU A 279 6.66 7.32 -29.37
N ASN A 280 6.53 6.18 -28.69
CA ASN A 280 6.97 5.99 -27.31
C ASN A 280 8.46 5.59 -27.21
N GLN A 281 9.13 5.34 -28.34
CA GLN A 281 10.58 5.07 -28.35
C GLN A 281 11.39 6.33 -28.03
N PHE A 282 12.62 6.15 -27.53
CA PHE A 282 13.53 7.26 -27.28
C PHE A 282 14.07 7.87 -28.57
N PHE A 283 14.19 9.20 -28.60
CA PHE A 283 14.80 9.95 -29.69
C PHE A 283 16.21 9.42 -29.99
N LEU A 284 16.42 9.01 -31.24
CA LEU A 284 17.63 8.36 -31.74
C LEU A 284 18.05 7.13 -30.91
N ASP A 285 17.10 6.24 -30.60
CA ASP A 285 17.30 5.04 -29.76
C ASP A 285 17.92 5.38 -28.39
N GLY A 286 17.75 6.63 -27.95
CA GLY A 286 18.27 7.09 -26.67
C GLY A 286 19.78 7.35 -26.65
N ALA A 287 20.40 7.67 -27.78
CA ALA A 287 21.86 7.88 -27.85
C ALA A 287 22.41 9.16 -27.17
N ILE A 288 21.56 9.98 -26.54
CA ILE A 288 21.88 11.31 -25.98
C ILE A 288 22.19 11.23 -24.47
N ALA A 289 23.28 11.87 -24.04
CA ALA A 289 23.81 11.87 -22.65
C ALA A 289 23.37 13.08 -21.79
N GLU A 290 23.62 13.00 -20.47
CA GLU A 290 23.06 13.88 -19.42
C GLU A 290 23.98 15.01 -18.90
N ARG A 291 23.46 15.94 -18.08
CA ARG A 291 24.17 17.15 -17.59
C ARG A 291 23.94 17.48 -16.10
N THR A 292 24.95 18.08 -15.47
CA THR A 292 24.98 18.58 -14.07
C THR A 292 24.52 20.07 -13.92
N PRO A 293 23.93 20.51 -12.77
CA PRO A 293 23.33 21.86 -12.56
C PRO A 293 24.16 22.85 -11.69
N TYR A 294 23.80 24.14 -11.69
CA TYR A 294 24.30 25.19 -10.76
C TYR A 294 23.30 26.36 -10.56
N PHE A 295 23.52 27.18 -9.53
CA PHE A 295 22.80 28.42 -9.16
C PHE A 295 23.60 29.68 -9.55
N THR A 296 22.95 30.83 -9.68
CA THR A 296 23.59 32.14 -9.87
C THR A 296 23.52 32.98 -8.60
N VAL A 297 24.67 33.48 -8.15
CA VAL A 297 24.76 34.48 -7.06
C VAL A 297 24.84 35.88 -7.66
N SER A 298 24.02 36.80 -7.16
CA SER A 298 23.99 38.19 -7.64
C SER A 298 23.54 39.18 -6.56
N TYR A 299 23.77 40.48 -6.80
CA TYR A 299 23.42 41.55 -5.87
C TYR A 299 21.98 42.07 -6.08
N HIS A 300 21.12 41.95 -5.06
CA HIS A 300 19.74 42.45 -5.06
C HIS A 300 19.57 43.68 -4.18
N LYS A 301 18.96 44.75 -4.71
CA LYS A 301 18.85 46.06 -4.03
C LYS A 301 18.12 46.03 -2.68
N THR A 302 17.20 45.09 -2.47
CA THR A 302 16.40 44.99 -1.22
C THR A 302 16.91 43.90 -0.27
N TYR A 303 17.55 42.86 -0.81
CA TYR A 303 17.90 41.64 -0.04
C TYR A 303 19.41 41.41 0.03
N ASN A 304 20.22 42.38 -0.42
CA ASN A 304 21.67 42.25 -0.56
C ASN A 304 22.04 41.06 -1.47
N TRP A 305 23.06 40.26 -1.16
CA TRP A 305 23.40 39.10 -1.97
C TRP A 305 22.34 38.00 -1.91
N VAL A 306 21.96 37.47 -3.08
CA VAL A 306 20.95 36.43 -3.23
C VAL A 306 21.40 35.33 -4.19
N ILE A 307 20.90 34.12 -3.97
CA ILE A 307 20.83 33.08 -5.00
C ILE A 307 19.46 33.11 -5.70
N ASP A 308 19.45 32.77 -6.98
CA ASP A 308 18.26 32.54 -7.81
C ASP A 308 17.53 31.21 -7.51
N GLY A 309 17.51 30.81 -6.23
CA GLY A 309 16.77 29.65 -5.75
C GLY A 309 16.19 29.87 -4.34
N GLY A 310 14.91 29.52 -4.17
CA GLY A 310 14.12 29.69 -2.94
C GLY A 310 13.45 28.40 -2.44
N ALA A 311 12.39 28.51 -1.66
CA ALA A 311 11.64 27.38 -1.10
C ALA A 311 11.06 26.48 -2.18
N VAL A 312 10.50 27.06 -3.26
CA VAL A 312 10.01 26.28 -4.42
C VAL A 312 11.16 25.67 -5.24
N HIS A 313 12.40 26.04 -4.92
CA HIS A 313 13.62 25.49 -5.51
C HIS A 313 14.33 24.48 -4.59
N GLY A 314 13.66 24.01 -3.52
CA GLY A 314 14.20 23.04 -2.57
C GLY A 314 15.22 23.59 -1.57
N VAL A 315 15.43 24.91 -1.53
CA VAL A 315 16.24 25.55 -0.48
C VAL A 315 15.40 25.57 0.80
N GLN A 316 15.90 24.96 1.88
CA GLN A 316 15.16 24.83 3.14
C GLN A 316 15.46 25.99 4.07
N ASN A 317 14.47 26.41 4.87
CA ASN A 317 14.68 27.48 5.85
C ASN A 317 15.74 27.06 6.89
N PRO A 318 16.61 27.98 7.34
CA PRO A 318 17.57 27.69 8.41
C PRO A 318 16.84 27.21 9.67
N ALA A 319 17.27 26.07 10.23
CA ALA A 319 16.67 25.46 11.41
C ALA A 319 17.76 24.86 12.30
N ASN A 320 17.61 24.96 13.63
CA ASN A 320 18.53 24.41 14.64
C ASN A 320 20.03 24.79 14.47
N GLY A 321 20.33 25.86 13.73
CA GLY A 321 21.70 26.32 13.44
C GLY A 321 22.26 25.85 12.09
N GLU A 322 21.58 24.91 11.43
CA GLU A 322 21.92 24.36 10.12
C GLU A 322 21.24 25.15 8.99
N THR A 323 21.89 25.20 7.82
CA THR A 323 21.33 25.86 6.63
C THR A 323 22.04 25.40 5.35
N THR A 324 21.48 25.76 4.20
CA THR A 324 22.07 25.47 2.88
C THR A 324 23.40 26.21 2.71
N LEU A 325 24.45 25.46 2.39
CA LEU A 325 25.76 25.96 1.99
C LEU A 325 25.97 25.74 0.49
N LEU A 326 26.70 26.65 -0.16
CA LEU A 326 27.05 26.57 -1.58
C LEU A 326 28.52 26.97 -1.82
N ALA A 327 29.24 26.19 -2.64
CA ALA A 327 30.56 26.56 -3.14
C ALA A 327 30.44 27.49 -4.36
N LEU A 328 31.26 28.55 -4.43
CA LEU A 328 31.20 29.61 -5.44
C LEU A 328 32.32 29.49 -6.48
N PHE A 329 32.02 29.79 -7.74
CA PHE A 329 32.96 29.73 -8.86
C PHE A 329 32.83 30.98 -9.75
N PRO A 330 33.90 31.40 -10.46
CA PRO A 330 33.83 32.44 -11.48
C PRO A 330 32.76 32.13 -12.54
N PHE A 331 32.07 33.16 -13.05
CA PHE A 331 30.94 32.94 -13.97
C PHE A 331 31.37 32.35 -15.33
N ASP A 332 32.64 32.49 -15.70
CA ASP A 332 33.28 31.91 -16.89
C ASP A 332 33.85 30.49 -16.69
N ALA A 333 33.83 29.93 -15.47
CA ALA A 333 34.38 28.59 -15.19
C ALA A 333 33.70 27.46 -16.01
N ASN A 334 34.48 26.45 -16.42
CA ASN A 334 33.97 25.33 -17.20
C ASN A 334 33.08 24.41 -16.36
N ILE A 335 32.19 23.65 -17.02
CA ILE A 335 31.25 22.75 -16.33
C ILE A 335 31.99 21.62 -15.58
N GLU A 336 33.17 21.20 -16.05
CA GLU A 336 33.98 20.21 -15.34
C GLU A 336 34.59 20.79 -14.05
N ASP A 337 34.99 22.07 -14.03
CA ASP A 337 35.54 22.72 -12.83
C ASP A 337 34.50 22.83 -11.70
N LEU A 338 33.20 22.94 -12.04
CA LEU A 338 32.10 22.95 -11.07
C LEU A 338 31.91 21.61 -10.33
N ARG A 339 32.56 20.54 -10.79
CA ARG A 339 32.56 19.22 -10.15
C ARG A 339 33.66 19.06 -9.09
N GLU A 340 34.57 20.02 -8.99
CA GLU A 340 35.69 20.03 -8.04
C GLU A 340 35.53 21.20 -7.06
N PRO A 341 34.96 20.99 -5.85
CA PRO A 341 34.82 22.06 -4.85
C PRO A 341 36.14 22.72 -4.43
N SER A 342 37.27 22.04 -4.62
CA SER A 342 38.63 22.57 -4.45
C SER A 342 39.00 23.71 -5.41
N LYS A 343 38.26 23.88 -6.52
CA LYS A 343 38.40 24.99 -7.47
C LYS A 343 37.45 26.18 -7.16
N SER A 344 36.70 26.11 -6.06
CA SER A 344 35.83 27.21 -5.64
C SER A 344 36.63 28.41 -5.13
N VAL A 345 36.09 29.61 -5.36
CA VAL A 345 36.68 30.90 -4.94
C VAL A 345 36.08 31.43 -3.63
N GLY A 346 35.05 30.77 -3.08
CA GLY A 346 34.40 31.16 -1.83
C GLY A 346 33.18 30.30 -1.51
N GLU A 347 32.47 30.65 -0.44
CA GLU A 347 31.27 29.95 0.03
C GLU A 347 30.12 30.94 0.23
N ALA A 348 28.88 30.53 -0.12
CA ALA A 348 27.66 31.23 0.24
C ALA A 348 26.83 30.40 1.23
N LYS A 349 26.39 31.04 2.32
CA LYS A 349 25.52 30.47 3.35
C LYS A 349 24.13 31.11 3.26
N VAL A 350 23.08 30.31 3.10
CA VAL A 350 21.70 30.81 3.08
C VAL A 350 21.32 31.35 4.47
N THR A 351 20.67 32.52 4.51
CA THR A 351 20.24 33.19 5.75
C THR A 351 18.73 33.35 5.84
N GLN A 352 18.04 33.43 4.71
CA GLN A 352 16.58 33.49 4.65
C GLN A 352 16.12 32.91 3.31
N VAL A 353 15.12 32.02 3.34
CA VAL A 353 14.51 31.47 2.14
C VAL A 353 13.20 32.21 1.85
N LEU A 354 13.07 32.75 0.64
CA LEU A 354 11.81 33.25 0.07
C LEU A 354 11.32 32.24 -0.99
N PRO A 355 10.10 32.34 -1.53
CA PRO A 355 9.60 31.33 -2.48
C PRO A 355 10.52 31.10 -3.67
N GLN A 356 10.94 32.18 -4.36
CA GLN A 356 11.65 32.10 -5.64
C GLN A 356 13.17 32.38 -5.57
N LEU A 357 13.67 32.90 -4.44
CA LEU A 357 15.07 33.27 -4.25
C LEU A 357 15.44 33.15 -2.76
N SER A 358 16.72 33.08 -2.42
CA SER A 358 17.17 33.05 -1.02
C SER A 358 18.26 34.08 -0.80
N GLN A 359 18.19 34.74 0.35
CA GLN A 359 19.26 35.61 0.83
C GLN A 359 20.46 34.76 1.25
N VAL A 360 21.66 35.20 0.88
CA VAL A 360 22.92 34.54 1.24
C VAL A 360 23.91 35.53 1.85
N ASN A 361 24.73 35.02 2.77
CA ASN A 361 25.96 35.66 3.21
C ASN A 361 27.15 34.97 2.52
N ILE A 362 28.14 35.74 2.04
CA ILE A 362 29.24 35.23 1.23
C ILE A 362 30.55 35.39 1.98
N ASN A 363 31.31 34.30 2.09
CA ASN A 363 32.59 34.20 2.77
C ASN A 363 33.71 33.83 1.78
N GLY A 364 34.94 34.28 2.07
CA GLY A 364 36.14 33.89 1.32
C GLY A 364 36.46 34.71 0.05
N ILE A 365 35.65 35.73 -0.29
CA ILE A 365 35.88 36.59 -1.45
C ILE A 365 36.02 38.05 -1.03
N ASP A 366 37.19 38.64 -1.26
CA ASP A 366 37.49 40.03 -0.93
C ASP A 366 36.77 41.06 -1.85
N ASN A 367 36.54 42.27 -1.33
CA ASN A 367 36.03 43.44 -2.04
C ASN A 367 34.61 43.29 -2.66
N LEU A 368 33.76 42.40 -2.11
CA LEU A 368 32.39 42.19 -2.59
C LEU A 368 31.48 43.42 -2.46
N ASP A 369 31.60 44.20 -1.38
CA ASP A 369 30.74 45.37 -1.14
C ASP A 369 31.06 46.57 -2.04
N THR A 370 32.27 46.62 -2.59
CA THR A 370 32.73 47.68 -3.51
C THR A 370 32.36 47.42 -4.97
N ASP A 371 32.18 46.16 -5.39
CA ASP A 371 31.80 45.81 -6.76
C ASP A 371 30.54 44.92 -6.80
N LYS A 372 29.40 45.61 -6.78
CA LYS A 372 28.06 45.03 -6.81
C LYS A 372 27.61 44.57 -8.22
N THR A 373 28.55 44.50 -9.19
CA THR A 373 28.27 44.01 -10.54
C THR A 373 28.70 42.56 -10.75
N LYS A 374 29.53 42.00 -9.85
CA LYS A 374 30.00 40.61 -9.93
C LYS A 374 28.87 39.60 -9.78
N THR A 375 28.99 38.50 -10.52
CA THR A 375 28.15 37.31 -10.41
C THR A 375 29.02 36.06 -10.28
N PHE A 376 28.47 35.03 -9.65
CA PHE A 376 29.15 33.75 -9.43
C PHE A 376 28.24 32.58 -9.81
N LYS A 377 28.83 31.48 -10.26
CA LYS A 377 28.17 30.17 -10.30
C LYS A 377 28.25 29.56 -8.90
N ALA A 378 27.21 28.88 -8.45
CA ALA A 378 27.17 28.27 -7.12
C ALA A 378 26.60 26.86 -7.13
N VAL A 379 27.19 25.95 -6.35
CA VAL A 379 26.76 24.54 -6.26
C VAL A 379 26.50 24.19 -4.80
N ILE A 380 25.34 23.61 -4.49
CA ILE A 380 24.96 23.24 -3.11
C ILE A 380 25.93 22.18 -2.56
N THR A 381 26.48 22.46 -1.37
CA THR A 381 27.35 21.56 -0.59
C THR A 381 26.68 21.00 0.67
N SER A 382 25.57 21.58 1.16
CA SER A 382 24.84 21.10 2.35
C SER A 382 23.36 21.54 2.37
N LEU A 383 22.49 20.84 3.13
CA LEU A 383 21.03 21.11 3.29
C LEU A 383 20.54 20.76 4.72
N PRO A 384 19.56 21.49 5.30
CA PRO A 384 18.98 21.19 6.63
C PRO A 384 17.59 20.51 6.58
N LEU A 385 17.49 19.22 6.92
CA LEU A 385 16.23 18.52 7.32
C LEU A 385 16.61 17.27 8.14
N PRO A 386 15.76 16.78 9.07
CA PRO A 386 16.00 15.49 9.72
C PRO A 386 15.72 14.35 8.72
N PRO A 387 16.68 13.45 8.47
CA PRO A 387 16.45 12.31 7.57
C PRO A 387 15.45 11.28 8.12
N LEU A 388 14.84 10.50 7.22
CA LEU A 388 13.91 9.40 7.53
C LEU A 388 14.58 8.36 8.43
N GLY A 389 13.95 8.01 9.55
CA GLY A 389 14.52 7.08 10.53
C GLY A 389 14.40 5.62 10.10
N VAL A 390 15.53 4.92 9.94
CA VAL A 390 15.57 3.50 9.58
C VAL A 390 16.33 2.70 10.63
N HIS A 391 15.72 1.66 11.20
CA HIS A 391 16.38 0.77 12.16
C HIS A 391 17.09 -0.38 11.43
N PHE A 392 18.38 -0.58 11.71
CA PHE A 392 19.17 -1.65 11.10
C PHE A 392 19.30 -2.83 12.08
N GLU A 393 18.89 -4.03 11.65
CA GLU A 393 18.72 -5.20 12.53
C GLU A 393 19.17 -6.48 11.81
N GLY A 394 19.96 -7.35 12.46
CA GLY A 394 20.31 -8.67 11.95
C GLY A 394 21.81 -9.01 11.96
N GLU A 395 22.26 -9.80 10.98
CA GLU A 395 23.64 -10.29 10.83
C GLU A 395 24.64 -9.13 10.69
N GLU A 396 25.63 -9.08 11.60
CA GLU A 396 26.59 -7.97 11.71
C GLU A 396 27.30 -7.62 10.39
N THR A 397 27.59 -8.63 9.56
CA THR A 397 28.24 -8.44 8.25
C THR A 397 27.41 -7.58 7.31
N GLY A 398 26.09 -7.80 7.25
CA GLY A 398 25.17 -6.99 6.46
C GLY A 398 24.97 -5.62 7.09
N VAL A 399 24.71 -5.58 8.40
CA VAL A 399 24.46 -4.34 9.12
C VAL A 399 25.64 -3.37 9.03
N ASN A 400 26.88 -3.86 9.15
CA ASN A 400 28.07 -3.01 9.06
C ASN A 400 28.31 -2.48 7.64
N LEU A 401 28.03 -3.26 6.60
CA LEU A 401 28.07 -2.78 5.21
C LEU A 401 26.97 -1.74 4.94
N ALA A 402 25.76 -1.93 5.48
CA ALA A 402 24.69 -0.95 5.40
C ALA A 402 25.04 0.36 6.13
N ARG A 403 25.69 0.29 7.32
CA ARG A 403 26.23 1.46 8.03
C ARG A 403 27.33 2.18 7.26
N GLN A 404 28.18 1.44 6.55
CA GLN A 404 29.18 2.05 5.68
C GLN A 404 28.53 2.75 4.49
N ALA A 405 27.57 2.09 3.83
CA ALA A 405 26.84 2.63 2.69
C ALA A 405 26.03 3.89 3.04
N ILE A 406 25.30 3.90 4.17
CA ILE A 406 24.54 5.10 4.60
C ILE A 406 25.47 6.26 4.95
N GLN A 407 26.70 6.01 5.41
CA GLN A 407 27.71 7.04 5.70
C GLN A 407 28.38 7.61 4.43
N SER A 408 28.25 6.97 3.28
CA SER A 408 28.84 7.43 2.00
C SER A 408 27.84 7.72 0.89
N ALA A 409 26.53 7.53 1.12
CA ALA A 409 25.48 7.77 0.11
C ALA A 409 25.27 9.26 -0.22
N GLY A 410 25.68 10.17 0.67
CA GLY A 410 25.69 11.61 0.42
C GLY A 410 26.95 12.07 -0.33
N LEU A 411 26.84 13.24 -0.97
CA LEU A 411 27.94 13.90 -1.69
C LEU A 411 29.21 13.99 -0.84
N ASN A 412 30.38 13.71 -1.44
CA ASN A 412 31.70 13.71 -0.78
C ASN A 412 31.86 12.68 0.37
N ASN A 413 31.32 11.46 0.22
CA ASN A 413 31.29 10.43 1.26
C ASN A 413 30.72 10.98 2.59
N GLN A 414 29.64 11.74 2.49
CA GLN A 414 28.87 12.19 3.65
C GLN A 414 27.68 11.25 3.87
N PRO A 415 27.09 11.23 5.09
CA PRO A 415 25.88 10.46 5.33
C PRO A 415 24.72 10.83 4.40
N SER A 416 23.82 9.88 4.15
CA SER A 416 22.60 10.11 3.37
C SER A 416 21.83 11.33 3.89
N PRO A 417 21.43 12.27 3.01
CA PRO A 417 20.57 13.39 3.39
C PRO A 417 19.09 12.98 3.48
N TYR A 418 18.73 11.77 3.04
CA TYR A 418 17.34 11.29 2.96
C TYR A 418 16.99 10.30 4.07
N ILE A 419 17.94 9.49 4.52
CA ILE A 419 17.74 8.50 5.59
C ILE A 419 18.82 8.60 6.67
N ARG A 420 18.49 8.20 7.90
CA ARG A 420 19.42 8.06 9.03
C ARG A 420 19.19 6.74 9.74
N GLU A 421 20.24 6.20 10.37
CA GLU A 421 20.06 5.11 11.32
C GLU A 421 19.27 5.61 12.54
N GLU A 422 18.30 4.83 12.99
CA GLU A 422 17.53 5.06 14.20
C GLU A 422 17.70 3.85 15.14
N ASN A 423 18.12 4.10 16.37
CA ASN A 423 18.45 3.07 17.34
C ASN A 423 17.21 2.53 18.05
N GLU A 424 16.16 3.35 18.20
CA GLU A 424 14.90 2.94 18.81
C GLU A 424 13.88 2.53 17.73
N LEU A 425 13.53 1.25 17.66
CA LEU A 425 12.56 0.73 16.68
C LEU A 425 11.21 1.47 16.72
N THR A 426 10.78 1.93 17.90
CA THR A 426 9.54 2.72 18.09
C THR A 426 9.58 4.13 17.49
N LYS A 427 10.77 4.63 17.12
CA LYS A 427 10.99 5.92 16.45
C LYS A 427 11.36 5.76 14.96
N ALA A 428 11.65 4.54 14.53
CA ALA A 428 11.97 4.25 13.14
C ALA A 428 10.68 4.17 12.29
N GLN A 429 10.75 4.67 11.06
CA GLN A 429 9.66 4.59 10.08
C GLN A 429 9.76 3.31 9.25
N PHE A 430 10.97 2.76 9.08
CA PHE A 430 11.26 1.51 8.38
C PHE A 430 12.36 0.71 9.08
N ARG A 431 12.48 -0.57 8.71
CA ARG A 431 13.58 -1.45 9.10
C ARG A 431 14.38 -1.90 7.88
N LEU A 432 15.69 -2.05 8.06
CA LEU A 432 16.56 -2.82 7.19
C LEU A 432 17.00 -4.08 7.93
N LEU A 433 16.36 -5.19 7.58
CA LEU A 433 16.63 -6.51 8.11
C LEU A 433 17.75 -7.17 7.31
N CYS A 434 18.85 -7.50 7.98
CA CYS A 434 19.97 -8.26 7.43
C CYS A 434 19.85 -9.72 7.92
N ARG A 435 19.18 -10.59 7.16
CA ARG A 435 19.05 -12.02 7.53
C ARG A 435 19.29 -12.94 6.34
N ASN A 436 19.77 -14.15 6.59
CA ASN A 436 20.05 -15.20 5.60
C ASN A 436 21.01 -14.77 4.48
N ASN A 437 22.01 -13.92 4.77
CA ASN A 437 22.85 -13.29 3.74
C ASN A 437 22.06 -12.47 2.70
N GLN A 438 20.95 -11.83 3.11
CA GLN A 438 20.12 -10.94 2.28
C GLN A 438 19.81 -9.62 3.01
N TYR A 439 19.58 -8.54 2.26
CA TYR A 439 18.97 -7.30 2.75
C TYR A 439 17.48 -7.27 2.45
N LEU A 440 16.70 -6.84 3.44
CA LEU A 440 15.25 -6.86 3.43
C LEU A 440 14.71 -5.55 4.03
N ILE A 441 13.97 -4.77 3.25
CA ILE A 441 13.34 -3.53 3.73
C ILE A 441 11.91 -3.84 4.17
N ALA A 442 11.57 -3.52 5.42
CA ALA A 442 10.29 -3.85 6.05
C ALA A 442 9.75 -2.67 6.88
N ARG A 443 8.51 -2.77 7.38
CA ARG A 443 7.97 -1.81 8.36
C ARG A 443 8.42 -2.19 9.79
N PRO A 444 8.30 -1.30 10.78
CA PRO A 444 8.54 -1.64 12.19
C PRO A 444 7.59 -2.71 12.75
N ALA A 445 6.40 -2.85 12.16
CA ALA A 445 5.33 -3.72 12.66
C ALA A 445 5.41 -5.19 12.19
N ASP A 446 6.10 -5.48 11.09
CA ASP A 446 6.17 -6.81 10.48
C ASP A 446 7.48 -7.01 9.71
N ASP A 447 7.91 -8.28 9.54
CA ASP A 447 9.15 -8.65 8.85
C ASP A 447 8.97 -8.82 7.32
N ARG A 448 7.89 -8.29 6.71
CA ARG A 448 7.62 -8.52 5.28
C ARG A 448 8.46 -7.60 4.38
N PRO A 449 9.00 -8.10 3.24
CA PRO A 449 9.57 -7.23 2.20
C PRO A 449 8.52 -6.24 1.66
N LEU A 450 8.82 -4.94 1.78
CA LEU A 450 8.14 -3.87 1.05
C LEU A 450 8.54 -3.83 -0.42
N VAL A 451 9.75 -4.29 -0.72
CA VAL A 451 10.36 -4.37 -2.07
C VAL A 451 11.16 -5.67 -2.17
N ALA A 452 11.56 -6.07 -3.39
CA ALA A 452 12.36 -7.28 -3.59
C ALA A 452 13.59 -7.35 -2.66
N GLN A 453 13.92 -8.52 -2.13
CA GLN A 453 15.15 -8.75 -1.36
C GLN A 453 16.41 -8.47 -2.20
N ILE A 454 17.53 -8.19 -1.55
CA ILE A 454 18.83 -8.07 -2.21
C ILE A 454 19.74 -9.18 -1.68
N ASP A 455 20.09 -10.12 -2.55
CA ASP A 455 20.90 -11.28 -2.21
C ASP A 455 22.38 -10.92 -2.06
N ARG A 456 23.00 -11.44 -0.99
CA ARG A 456 24.43 -11.35 -0.62
C ARG A 456 24.87 -10.01 -0.05
N TYR A 457 25.60 -10.10 1.06
CA TYR A 457 26.32 -8.98 1.67
C TYR A 457 27.57 -8.61 0.86
N THR A 458 27.40 -7.70 -0.10
CA THR A 458 28.48 -6.97 -0.77
C THR A 458 28.32 -5.46 -0.54
N PRO A 459 29.37 -4.65 -0.71
CA PRO A 459 29.26 -3.19 -0.65
C PRO A 459 28.27 -2.63 -1.68
N GLU A 460 28.27 -3.14 -2.92
CA GLU A 460 27.35 -2.68 -3.98
C GLU A 460 25.89 -2.98 -3.64
N ASN A 461 25.63 -4.14 -3.02
CA ASN A 461 24.29 -4.53 -2.57
C ASN A 461 23.83 -3.74 -1.34
N ALA A 462 24.74 -3.36 -0.46
CA ALA A 462 24.45 -2.44 0.65
C ALA A 462 24.08 -1.06 0.11
N GLU A 463 24.84 -0.53 -0.85
CA GLU A 463 24.53 0.72 -1.53
C GLU A 463 23.15 0.68 -2.20
N LYS A 464 22.84 -0.40 -2.93
CA LYS A 464 21.52 -0.64 -3.52
C LYS A 464 20.39 -0.70 -2.48
N ALA A 465 20.64 -1.23 -1.28
CA ALA A 465 19.68 -1.24 -0.18
C ALA A 465 19.41 0.19 0.34
N ILE A 466 20.47 0.99 0.51
CA ILE A 466 20.37 2.41 0.90
C ILE A 466 19.63 3.21 -0.17
N GLN A 467 20.00 3.10 -1.45
CA GLN A 467 19.32 3.80 -2.57
C GLN A 467 17.80 3.52 -2.62
N ARG A 468 17.37 2.28 -2.30
CA ARG A 468 15.94 1.94 -2.19
C ARG A 468 15.26 2.58 -0.97
N LEU A 469 15.94 2.68 0.16
CA LEU A 469 15.44 3.41 1.33
C LEU A 469 15.32 4.92 1.05
N GLU A 470 16.27 5.53 0.33
CA GLU A 470 16.18 6.93 -0.12
C GLU A 470 15.01 7.15 -1.09
N HIS A 471 14.72 6.18 -1.96
CA HIS A 471 13.57 6.20 -2.87
C HIS A 471 12.23 6.19 -2.10
N ILE A 472 12.14 5.38 -1.05
CA ILE A 472 10.99 5.34 -0.13
C ILE A 472 10.87 6.67 0.65
N ALA A 473 12.00 7.25 1.10
CA ALA A 473 12.03 8.54 1.79
C ALA A 473 11.42 9.68 0.95
N ARG A 474 11.78 9.76 -0.34
CA ARG A 474 11.22 10.75 -1.28
C ARG A 474 9.72 10.59 -1.49
N TRP A 475 9.24 9.36 -1.61
CA TRP A 475 7.81 9.06 -1.73
C TRP A 475 7.04 9.55 -0.50
N ASN A 476 7.56 9.23 0.70
CA ASN A 476 6.91 9.59 1.95
C ASN A 476 6.83 11.10 2.15
N ALA A 477 7.88 11.85 1.77
CA ALA A 477 7.90 13.31 1.85
C ALA A 477 6.82 13.99 0.98
N ILE A 478 6.43 13.39 -0.15
CA ILE A 478 5.35 13.91 -1.02
C ILE A 478 3.97 13.47 -0.52
N ALA A 479 3.84 12.26 0.01
CA ALA A 479 2.62 11.81 0.68
C ALA A 479 2.26 12.71 1.87
N GLU A 480 3.25 13.00 2.73
CA GLU A 480 3.13 13.82 3.95
C GLU A 480 3.20 15.34 3.70
N LEU A 481 3.34 15.78 2.45
CA LEU A 481 3.55 17.19 2.05
C LEU A 481 2.50 18.13 2.69
N PRO A 482 2.91 19.08 3.58
CA PRO A 482 1.99 19.96 4.32
C PRO A 482 1.64 21.24 3.55
N SER A 483 0.43 21.76 3.74
CA SER A 483 -0.01 23.05 3.19
C SER A 483 0.67 24.26 3.85
N SER A 484 0.77 25.41 3.18
CA SER A 484 1.34 26.61 3.79
C SER A 484 0.39 27.30 4.78
N GLY A 485 0.89 27.57 5.98
CA GLY A 485 0.13 28.22 7.05
C GLY A 485 -0.17 29.72 6.86
N ASN A 486 0.00 30.27 5.65
CA ASN A 486 -0.19 31.71 5.38
C ASN A 486 -1.67 32.08 5.10
N GLY A 487 -2.55 31.08 4.87
CA GLY A 487 -4.00 31.23 4.95
C GLY A 487 -4.68 32.05 3.84
N LEU A 488 -4.00 32.29 2.71
CA LEU A 488 -4.61 32.92 1.53
C LEU A 488 -5.42 31.90 0.71
N ILE A 489 -5.07 30.62 0.72
CA ILE A 489 -5.92 29.53 0.20
C ILE A 489 -6.54 28.78 1.40
N GLN A 490 -7.83 28.45 1.30
CA GLN A 490 -8.60 27.74 2.32
C GLN A 490 -8.94 26.32 1.90
N VAL A 491 -9.12 25.42 2.88
CA VAL A 491 -9.59 24.05 2.63
C VAL A 491 -10.97 24.11 1.96
N GLY A 492 -11.09 23.54 0.76
CA GLY A 492 -12.31 23.56 -0.05
C GLY A 492 -12.44 24.71 -1.06
N ASP A 493 -11.42 25.58 -1.20
CA ASP A 493 -11.35 26.57 -2.29
C ASP A 493 -11.33 25.89 -3.68
N VAL A 494 -10.83 24.66 -3.75
CA VAL A 494 -10.94 23.76 -4.92
C VAL A 494 -11.53 22.44 -4.44
N GLU A 495 -12.58 21.98 -5.12
CA GLU A 495 -13.18 20.67 -4.89
C GLU A 495 -12.60 19.64 -5.85
N MET A 496 -12.07 18.55 -5.30
CA MET A 496 -11.74 17.33 -6.04
C MET A 496 -12.89 16.33 -5.93
N LYS A 497 -13.48 15.95 -7.08
CA LYS A 497 -14.66 15.09 -7.13
C LYS A 497 -14.44 13.87 -8.02
N LEU A 498 -14.69 12.68 -7.46
CA LEU A 498 -14.76 11.42 -8.19
C LEU A 498 -16.22 11.12 -8.55
N ILE A 499 -16.43 10.55 -9.73
CA ILE A 499 -17.75 10.23 -10.28
C ILE A 499 -17.70 8.79 -10.77
N PHE A 500 -18.41 7.90 -10.07
CA PHE A 500 -18.53 6.48 -10.38
C PHE A 500 -19.79 6.20 -11.23
N HIS A 501 -19.79 5.10 -11.99
CA HIS A 501 -21.01 4.63 -12.67
C HIS A 501 -22.05 4.05 -11.70
N ASP A 502 -21.61 3.45 -10.60
CA ASP A 502 -22.52 2.96 -9.56
C ASP A 502 -22.97 4.13 -8.67
N PRO A 503 -24.26 4.51 -8.67
CA PRO A 503 -24.77 5.63 -7.89
C PRO A 503 -24.78 5.38 -6.37
N ASN A 504 -24.46 4.17 -5.91
CA ASN A 504 -24.37 3.84 -4.48
C ASN A 504 -22.99 4.15 -3.88
N ILE A 505 -21.95 4.38 -4.71
CA ILE A 505 -20.60 4.68 -4.23
C ILE A 505 -20.51 6.17 -3.87
N SER A 506 -20.27 6.45 -2.59
CA SER A 506 -20.09 7.83 -2.08
C SER A 506 -18.62 8.15 -1.84
N GLN A 507 -18.19 9.36 -2.22
CA GLN A 507 -16.80 9.79 -2.06
C GLN A 507 -16.46 10.06 -0.59
N SER A 508 -15.32 9.54 -0.14
CA SER A 508 -14.72 9.85 1.16
C SER A 508 -13.19 10.00 1.02
N GLY A 509 -12.50 10.44 2.08
CA GLY A 509 -11.03 10.58 2.07
C GLY A 509 -10.27 9.24 2.03
N GLN A 510 -10.92 8.13 2.39
CA GLN A 510 -10.40 6.78 2.28
C GLN A 510 -11.50 5.85 1.75
N MET A 511 -11.36 5.42 0.50
CA MET A 511 -12.32 4.55 -0.19
C MET A 511 -11.70 3.17 -0.44
N ARG A 512 -12.57 2.16 -0.52
CA ARG A 512 -12.20 0.78 -0.88
C ARG A 512 -13.16 0.29 -1.94
N LEU A 513 -12.64 -0.16 -3.08
CA LEU A 513 -13.40 -0.47 -4.28
C LEU A 513 -13.03 -1.88 -4.76
N GLU A 514 -14.04 -2.70 -5.01
CA GLU A 514 -13.84 -4.12 -5.35
C GLU A 514 -14.11 -4.37 -6.84
N TYR A 515 -13.33 -5.25 -7.45
CA TYR A 515 -13.60 -5.77 -8.80
C TYR A 515 -14.95 -6.50 -8.82
N GLN A 516 -15.74 -6.27 -9.86
CA GLN A 516 -17.01 -6.97 -10.07
C GLN A 516 -16.82 -8.14 -11.06
N GLN A 517 -17.60 -9.20 -10.89
CA GLN A 517 -17.55 -10.36 -11.78
C GLN A 517 -18.75 -10.30 -12.75
N GLU A 518 -18.48 -10.03 -14.02
CA GLU A 518 -19.47 -10.04 -15.12
C GLU A 518 -19.00 -11.07 -16.16
N ASP A 519 -19.91 -11.95 -16.62
CA ASP A 519 -19.65 -12.97 -17.66
C ASP A 519 -18.34 -13.80 -17.48
N ASN A 520 -18.05 -14.21 -16.23
CA ASN A 520 -16.83 -14.89 -15.80
C ASN A 520 -15.51 -14.10 -15.97
N GLN A 521 -15.56 -12.80 -16.24
CA GLN A 521 -14.40 -11.92 -16.25
C GLN A 521 -14.41 -10.95 -15.06
N TRP A 522 -13.21 -10.60 -14.59
CA TRP A 522 -13.02 -9.62 -13.52
C TRP A 522 -12.98 -8.22 -14.12
N LYS A 523 -13.93 -7.38 -13.74
CA LYS A 523 -14.05 -5.98 -14.19
C LYS A 523 -13.54 -5.04 -13.11
N ALA A 524 -12.54 -4.23 -13.46
CA ALA A 524 -11.96 -3.23 -12.58
C ALA A 524 -12.99 -2.16 -12.17
N PRO A 525 -12.94 -1.62 -10.93
CA PRO A 525 -13.73 -0.46 -10.57
C PRO A 525 -13.18 0.79 -11.26
N SER A 526 -14.07 1.64 -11.76
CA SER A 526 -13.71 2.79 -12.59
C SER A 526 -14.40 4.10 -12.15
N PHE A 527 -13.78 5.23 -12.45
CA PHE A 527 -14.33 6.56 -12.14
C PHE A 527 -13.84 7.66 -13.08
N ARG A 528 -14.53 8.80 -13.08
CA ARG A 528 -14.06 10.05 -13.71
C ARG A 528 -13.71 11.06 -12.63
N LEU A 529 -12.67 11.85 -12.88
CA LEU A 529 -12.12 12.79 -11.91
C LEU A 529 -12.25 14.23 -12.39
N LYS A 530 -12.82 15.09 -11.54
CA LYS A 530 -13.09 16.50 -11.83
C LYS A 530 -12.57 17.42 -10.73
N LEU A 531 -12.05 18.57 -11.12
CA LEU A 531 -11.73 19.69 -10.24
C LEU A 531 -12.69 20.86 -10.49
N THR A 532 -13.13 21.53 -9.43
CA THR A 532 -13.97 22.74 -9.50
C THR A 532 -13.41 23.82 -8.57
N ASN A 533 -13.04 24.99 -9.10
CA ASN A 533 -12.58 26.12 -8.28
C ASN A 533 -13.78 26.89 -7.70
N LYS A 534 -13.97 26.78 -6.39
CA LYS A 534 -15.05 27.46 -5.63
C LYS A 534 -14.63 28.82 -5.07
N SER A 535 -13.34 29.13 -5.10
CA SER A 535 -12.79 30.40 -4.64
C SER A 535 -13.10 31.57 -5.58
N GLN A 536 -12.89 32.80 -5.11
CA GLN A 536 -12.92 34.01 -5.93
C GLN A 536 -11.56 34.36 -6.55
N LYS A 537 -10.61 33.41 -6.57
CA LYS A 537 -9.24 33.58 -7.07
C LYS A 537 -9.01 32.72 -8.30
N LYS A 538 -8.05 33.11 -9.14
CA LYS A 538 -7.50 32.20 -10.15
C LYS A 538 -6.48 31.31 -9.44
N LEU A 539 -6.60 29.99 -9.62
CA LEU A 539 -5.79 29.00 -8.93
C LEU A 539 -5.26 27.99 -9.94
N TYR A 540 -3.98 27.66 -9.83
CA TYR A 540 -3.36 26.56 -10.56
C TYR A 540 -3.53 25.29 -9.73
N CYS A 541 -4.00 24.21 -10.36
CA CYS A 541 -4.36 22.97 -9.69
C CYS A 541 -3.70 21.78 -10.38
N ALA A 542 -3.19 20.83 -9.60
CA ALA A 542 -2.60 19.60 -10.12
C ALA A 542 -3.05 18.39 -9.32
N LEU A 543 -3.12 17.25 -10.00
CA LEU A 543 -3.44 15.95 -9.42
C LEU A 543 -2.21 15.04 -9.58
N VAL A 544 -1.82 14.33 -8.52
CA VAL A 544 -0.77 13.29 -8.61
C VAL A 544 -1.25 12.02 -7.93
N ASN A 545 -1.00 10.89 -8.56
CA ASN A 545 -1.24 9.57 -7.97
C ASN A 545 0.05 9.08 -7.30
N LEU A 546 -0.03 8.54 -6.08
CA LEU A 546 1.06 7.85 -5.41
C LEU A 546 0.65 6.40 -5.15
N THR A 547 1.40 5.43 -5.69
CA THR A 547 1.05 4.01 -5.63
C THR A 547 1.72 3.28 -4.45
N ASP A 548 1.15 2.13 -4.03
CA ASP A 548 1.74 1.22 -3.02
C ASP A 548 3.07 0.57 -3.49
N SER A 549 3.42 0.70 -4.78
CA SER A 549 4.72 0.30 -5.35
C SER A 549 5.80 1.40 -5.26
N PHE A 550 5.55 2.45 -4.47
CA PHE A 550 6.37 3.65 -4.29
C PHE A 550 6.59 4.48 -5.58
N ALA A 551 5.71 4.32 -6.57
CA ALA A 551 5.67 5.19 -7.73
C ALA A 551 4.86 6.47 -7.43
N ILE A 552 5.11 7.50 -8.22
CA ILE A 552 4.33 8.73 -8.26
C ILE A 552 4.09 9.04 -9.74
N CYS A 553 2.85 9.32 -10.12
CA CYS A 553 2.43 9.52 -11.51
C CYS A 553 1.54 10.77 -11.63
N VAL A 554 1.67 11.51 -12.72
CA VAL A 554 0.85 12.73 -12.98
C VAL A 554 0.16 12.64 -14.35
N PRO A 555 -0.66 11.60 -14.61
CA PRO A 555 -1.29 11.41 -15.92
C PRO A 555 -2.38 12.44 -16.19
N PHE A 556 -2.97 13.02 -15.15
CA PHE A 556 -4.29 13.63 -15.21
C PHE A 556 -4.40 14.91 -16.07
N PHE A 557 -3.31 15.64 -16.30
CA PHE A 557 -3.31 16.87 -17.13
C PHE A 557 -2.08 16.93 -18.04
N ASN A 558 -2.28 17.21 -19.33
CA ASN A 558 -1.22 17.28 -20.35
C ASN A 558 -0.10 18.30 -20.03
N THR A 559 -0.42 19.34 -19.25
CA THR A 559 0.51 20.38 -18.77
C THR A 559 0.99 20.18 -17.32
N GLY A 560 0.58 19.09 -16.67
CA GLY A 560 0.87 18.78 -15.27
C GLY A 560 0.07 19.57 -14.24
N SER A 561 -0.34 20.80 -14.56
CA SER A 561 -1.37 21.55 -13.83
C SER A 561 -2.35 22.22 -14.80
N VAL A 562 -3.49 22.65 -14.27
CA VAL A 562 -4.53 23.41 -14.98
C VAL A 562 -4.84 24.71 -14.23
N LEU A 563 -4.98 25.80 -14.97
CA LEU A 563 -5.41 27.10 -14.41
C LEU A 563 -6.94 27.16 -14.37
N LEU A 564 -7.52 27.22 -13.17
CA LEU A 564 -8.95 27.41 -12.96
C LEU A 564 -9.25 28.84 -12.54
N LYS A 565 -10.11 29.54 -13.29
CA LYS A 565 -10.76 30.78 -12.86
C LYS A 565 -11.85 30.49 -11.81
N PRO A 566 -12.36 31.51 -11.09
CA PRO A 566 -13.51 31.36 -10.19
C PRO A 566 -14.70 30.69 -10.89
N GLY A 567 -15.19 29.57 -10.34
CA GLY A 567 -16.28 28.78 -10.90
C GLY A 567 -15.92 27.91 -12.11
N GLU A 568 -14.65 27.86 -12.54
CA GLU A 568 -14.20 27.03 -13.66
C GLU A 568 -13.94 25.58 -13.20
N GLU A 569 -14.19 24.63 -14.11
CA GLU A 569 -14.02 23.21 -13.89
C GLU A 569 -13.02 22.62 -14.89
N ALA A 570 -12.28 21.59 -14.47
CA ALA A 570 -11.44 20.79 -15.35
C ALA A 570 -11.62 19.30 -15.07
N TRP A 571 -11.58 18.49 -16.12
CA TRP A 571 -11.60 17.04 -16.04
C TRP A 571 -10.21 16.48 -16.22
N ALA A 572 -9.85 15.47 -15.44
CA ALA A 572 -8.64 14.69 -15.70
C ALA A 572 -8.80 13.89 -17.00
N LEU A 573 -7.70 13.75 -17.76
CA LEU A 573 -7.66 13.03 -19.05
C LEU A 573 -8.84 13.38 -19.99
N ASP A 574 -9.18 14.67 -20.08
CA ASP A 574 -10.30 15.18 -20.88
C ASP A 574 -11.66 14.52 -20.60
N GLY A 575 -11.85 13.98 -19.38
CA GLY A 575 -13.07 13.30 -18.95
C GLY A 575 -13.13 11.81 -19.32
N GLN A 576 -12.01 11.22 -19.72
CA GLN A 576 -11.84 9.77 -19.81
C GLN A 576 -12.07 9.09 -18.45
N GLU A 577 -12.30 7.79 -18.54
CA GLU A 577 -12.57 6.93 -17.42
C GLU A 577 -11.28 6.29 -16.92
N LEU A 578 -11.04 6.41 -15.61
CA LEU A 578 -9.86 5.89 -14.93
C LEU A 578 -10.23 4.53 -14.32
N GLU A 579 -9.62 3.47 -14.81
CA GLU A 579 -9.71 2.14 -14.22
C GLU A 579 -8.66 1.96 -13.12
N LEU A 580 -9.02 1.21 -12.08
CA LEU A 580 -8.18 0.92 -10.92
C LEU A 580 -7.78 -0.54 -10.90
N GLU A 581 -6.47 -0.83 -10.86
CA GLU A 581 -5.98 -2.18 -11.06
C GLU A 581 -5.24 -2.80 -9.85
N VAL A 582 -5.56 -4.09 -9.67
CA VAL A 582 -4.79 -5.23 -9.20
C VAL A 582 -3.63 -5.72 -10.09
N PRO A 583 -2.35 -5.27 -10.04
CA PRO A 583 -1.34 -5.77 -10.98
C PRO A 583 -1.25 -7.30 -10.95
N ASP A 584 -1.26 -7.94 -12.12
CA ASP A 584 -1.35 -9.40 -12.24
C ASP A 584 -0.23 -10.11 -11.47
N GLU A 585 1.00 -9.57 -11.50
CA GLU A 585 2.15 -10.20 -10.82
C GLU A 585 2.03 -10.12 -9.29
N LEU A 586 1.21 -9.22 -8.76
CA LEU A 586 0.88 -9.14 -7.34
C LEU A 586 -0.29 -10.07 -7.01
N TRP A 587 -1.31 -10.10 -7.86
CA TRP A 587 -2.48 -10.96 -7.70
C TRP A 587 -2.10 -12.45 -7.73
N GLU A 588 -1.24 -12.87 -8.66
CA GLU A 588 -0.63 -14.21 -8.72
C GLU A 588 0.17 -14.57 -7.45
N GLN A 589 0.77 -13.57 -6.79
CA GLN A 589 1.46 -13.71 -5.49
C GLN A 589 0.50 -13.71 -4.28
N GLY A 590 -0.81 -13.82 -4.51
CA GLY A 590 -1.84 -13.82 -3.46
C GLY A 590 -2.12 -12.43 -2.86
N ILE A 591 -1.70 -11.35 -3.52
CA ILE A 591 -1.97 -9.96 -3.09
C ILE A 591 -3.21 -9.46 -3.83
N THR A 592 -4.34 -9.49 -3.15
CA THR A 592 -5.64 -9.08 -3.68
C THR A 592 -5.91 -7.58 -3.57
N GLU A 593 -4.96 -6.78 -3.11
CA GLU A 593 -5.19 -5.37 -2.75
C GLU A 593 -4.04 -4.47 -3.23
N PHE A 594 -4.39 -3.33 -3.83
CA PHE A 594 -3.46 -2.28 -4.25
C PHE A 594 -3.96 -0.91 -3.78
N LYS A 595 -3.06 0.03 -3.51
CA LYS A 595 -3.38 1.32 -2.91
C LYS A 595 -2.85 2.48 -3.75
N ASP A 596 -3.73 3.45 -3.97
CA ASP A 596 -3.47 4.67 -4.74
C ASP A 596 -3.85 5.89 -3.89
N ILE A 597 -3.01 6.92 -3.88
CA ILE A 597 -3.28 8.20 -3.21
C ILE A 597 -3.33 9.30 -4.27
N ILE A 598 -4.52 9.81 -4.54
CA ILE A 598 -4.73 10.96 -5.41
C ILE A 598 -4.57 12.23 -4.57
N LYS A 599 -3.41 12.87 -4.69
CA LYS A 599 -3.07 14.15 -4.04
C LYS A 599 -3.44 15.32 -4.97
N LEU A 600 -4.22 16.26 -4.47
CA LEU A 600 -4.46 17.56 -5.10
C LEU A 600 -3.44 18.57 -4.54
N ILE A 601 -2.82 19.35 -5.42
CA ILE A 601 -1.96 20.49 -5.08
C ILE A 601 -2.56 21.74 -5.73
N VAL A 602 -2.70 22.83 -4.97
CA VAL A 602 -3.31 24.10 -5.41
C VAL A 602 -2.38 25.25 -5.10
N CYS A 603 -2.16 26.18 -6.04
CA CYS A 603 -1.27 27.32 -5.89
C CYS A 603 -1.86 28.60 -6.51
N THR A 604 -1.50 29.77 -5.98
CA THR A 604 -1.84 31.07 -6.61
C THR A 604 -1.01 31.39 -7.85
N ALA A 605 0.08 30.65 -8.09
CA ALA A 605 1.01 30.83 -9.20
C ALA A 605 1.22 29.54 -10.00
N GLU A 606 1.70 29.67 -11.23
CA GLU A 606 1.90 28.56 -12.15
C GLU A 606 2.99 27.61 -11.67
N PHE A 607 2.69 26.33 -11.68
CA PHE A 607 3.64 25.25 -11.43
C PHE A 607 3.28 24.06 -12.33
N ASP A 608 4.26 23.24 -12.67
CA ASP A 608 4.03 21.93 -13.28
C ASP A 608 4.10 20.89 -12.16
N ALA A 609 3.31 19.81 -12.22
CA ALA A 609 3.32 18.76 -11.20
C ALA A 609 3.90 17.43 -11.69
N ARG A 610 4.10 17.23 -13.00
CA ARG A 610 4.77 16.04 -13.61
C ARG A 610 6.18 15.80 -13.07
N LEU A 611 6.62 16.75 -12.27
CA LEU A 611 7.85 16.91 -11.56
C LEU A 611 8.00 16.05 -10.32
N LEU A 612 6.88 15.57 -9.81
CA LEU A 612 6.81 14.68 -8.66
C LEU A 612 6.91 13.22 -9.10
N THR A 613 6.91 12.94 -10.41
CA THR A 613 6.89 11.59 -10.99
C THR A 613 8.11 10.76 -10.58
N GLN A 614 7.86 9.54 -10.11
CA GLN A 614 8.85 8.58 -9.62
C GLN A 614 8.44 7.18 -10.08
N GLU A 615 9.39 6.39 -10.57
CA GLU A 615 9.14 5.02 -11.06
C GLU A 615 8.82 4.02 -9.94
N LYS A 616 8.27 2.85 -10.30
CA LYS A 616 7.99 1.75 -9.36
C LYS A 616 9.26 0.98 -8.96
N LEU A 617 9.31 0.44 -7.73
CA LEU A 617 10.42 -0.42 -7.25
C LEU A 617 10.18 -1.91 -7.53
N ASP A 618 11.28 -2.66 -7.76
CA ASP A 618 11.30 -4.08 -8.20
C ASP A 618 10.51 -5.08 -7.29
N PHE A 619 9.91 -6.10 -7.93
CA PHE A 619 9.22 -7.24 -7.28
C PHE A 619 10.05 -8.55 -7.27
N PRO A 620 9.72 -9.55 -6.41
CA PRO A 620 10.34 -10.89 -6.44
C PRO A 620 9.92 -11.69 -7.69
N ARG A 621 10.81 -12.56 -8.22
CA ARG A 621 10.72 -13.14 -9.58
C ARG A 621 10.77 -14.68 -9.65
N PRO A 622 10.07 -15.28 -10.63
CA PRO A 622 10.58 -16.33 -11.51
C PRO A 622 11.24 -15.74 -12.77
N ILE A 623 12.04 -16.53 -13.48
CA ILE A 623 13.00 -16.04 -14.48
C ILE A 623 12.39 -15.98 -15.90
N GLU A 624 12.29 -14.78 -16.49
CA GLU A 624 12.94 -14.47 -17.78
C GLU A 624 13.15 -12.95 -17.99
N ARG A 625 13.56 -12.52 -19.20
CA ARG A 625 14.47 -11.38 -19.40
C ARG A 625 13.79 -10.01 -19.53
N ASP A 626 14.02 -9.14 -18.55
CA ASP A 626 13.72 -7.70 -18.63
C ASP A 626 14.63 -6.93 -19.60
N ILE A 627 14.05 -5.95 -20.28
CA ILE A 627 14.74 -4.89 -21.03
C ILE A 627 14.63 -3.60 -20.21
N ALA A 628 15.76 -3.11 -19.70
CA ALA A 628 15.79 -1.98 -18.76
C ALA A 628 15.90 -0.60 -19.44
N SER A 629 15.04 0.33 -19.03
CA SER A 629 15.02 1.73 -19.45
C SER A 629 16.13 2.58 -18.82
N PRO A 630 16.87 3.43 -19.58
CA PRO A 630 17.91 4.28 -19.01
C PRO A 630 17.70 5.81 -19.16
N HIS A 631 17.17 6.44 -18.10
CA HIS A 631 17.54 7.77 -17.56
C HIS A 631 17.28 9.08 -18.40
N GLN A 632 17.54 10.29 -17.83
CA GLN A 632 16.85 11.08 -16.78
C GLN A 632 17.00 12.61 -17.02
N ASN A 633 16.40 13.48 -16.18
CA ASN A 633 16.75 14.92 -16.10
C ASN A 633 15.98 15.86 -17.13
N SER A 634 15.17 16.88 -16.73
CA SER A 634 15.55 18.32 -16.90
C SER A 634 14.82 19.50 -16.16
N LEU A 635 13.48 19.57 -15.96
CA LEU A 635 13.00 20.13 -14.67
C LEU A 635 13.28 19.07 -13.61
N ASN A 636 13.52 17.83 -14.04
CA ASN A 636 14.37 16.84 -13.41
C ASN A 636 15.87 17.30 -13.36
N ARG A 637 16.16 18.62 -13.55
CA ARG A 637 17.33 19.52 -13.25
C ARG A 637 16.96 20.77 -12.39
N LEU A 638 15.73 20.94 -11.87
CA LEU A 638 15.39 21.73 -10.65
C LEU A 638 14.76 20.88 -9.52
N MET A 639 13.84 19.98 -9.86
CA MET A 639 13.86 18.62 -9.31
C MET A 639 15.06 17.78 -9.83
N ASN A 640 16.14 18.46 -10.22
CA ASN A 640 17.54 18.32 -9.73
C ASN A 640 18.37 19.67 -9.84
N ARG A 641 17.95 20.79 -9.22
CA ARG A 641 18.59 22.17 -9.04
C ARG A 641 18.78 23.29 -10.16
N VAL A 642 17.85 24.28 -10.20
CA VAL A 642 17.89 25.72 -10.68
C VAL A 642 18.01 26.10 -12.19
N GLN A 643 17.61 27.36 -12.50
CA GLN A 643 17.13 27.96 -13.77
C GLN A 643 18.19 28.37 -14.83
N SER A 644 17.72 28.69 -16.04
CA SER A 644 18.04 29.99 -16.71
C SER A 644 16.89 30.43 -17.65
N ARG A 645 16.93 31.67 -18.17
CA ARG A 645 15.75 32.58 -18.24
C ARG A 645 15.83 33.60 -19.40
N ASP A 646 14.70 34.24 -19.74
CA ASP A 646 14.71 35.54 -20.46
C ASP A 646 13.67 36.61 -19.97
N ILE A 647 13.55 37.73 -20.69
CA ILE A 647 13.19 39.10 -20.23
C ILE A 647 11.84 39.63 -20.80
N LYS A 648 11.01 40.55 -20.23
CA LYS A 648 10.65 41.15 -18.90
C LYS A 648 9.32 41.97 -19.13
N PRO A 649 8.44 42.20 -18.12
CA PRO A 649 8.35 43.55 -17.53
C PRO A 649 8.03 43.59 -16.01
N LYS A 650 7.99 44.81 -15.45
CA LYS A 650 7.97 45.15 -14.01
C LYS A 650 6.54 45.14 -13.43
N SER A 651 6.27 44.34 -12.41
CA SER A 651 5.05 44.45 -11.57
C SER A 651 5.39 44.48 -10.07
N GLN A 652 4.54 45.11 -9.27
CA GLN A 652 4.68 45.19 -7.81
C GLN A 652 4.14 43.90 -7.16
N GLY A 653 4.82 43.42 -6.14
CA GLY A 653 4.62 42.08 -5.60
C GLY A 653 3.28 41.85 -4.90
N LYS A 654 2.81 40.61 -5.01
CA LYS A 654 1.99 39.90 -4.03
C LYS A 654 2.67 38.57 -3.72
N TYR A 655 2.44 38.05 -2.52
CA TYR A 655 3.02 36.78 -2.07
C TYR A 655 2.22 35.59 -2.63
N ASP A 656 2.92 34.50 -2.95
CA ASP A 656 2.32 33.25 -3.40
C ASP A 656 1.96 32.35 -2.21
N ASP A 657 0.85 31.60 -2.31
CA ASP A 657 0.35 30.67 -1.29
C ASP A 657 -0.16 29.37 -1.92
N TRP A 658 -0.13 28.25 -1.19
CA TRP A 658 -0.44 26.92 -1.71
C TRP A 658 -1.07 25.96 -0.69
N PHE A 659 -1.83 24.99 -1.18
CA PHE A 659 -2.64 24.06 -0.40
C PHE A 659 -2.55 22.63 -0.97
N THR A 660 -2.77 21.63 -0.13
CA THR A 660 -2.75 20.21 -0.49
C THR A 660 -3.95 19.45 0.09
N ASP A 661 -4.59 18.62 -0.72
CA ASP A 661 -5.64 17.69 -0.31
C ASP A 661 -5.32 16.26 -0.80
N ALA A 662 -5.99 15.23 -0.27
CA ALA A 662 -5.70 13.83 -0.59
C ALA A 662 -6.93 12.93 -0.50
N ILE A 663 -7.08 12.03 -1.48
CA ILE A 663 -8.01 10.91 -1.44
C ILE A 663 -7.22 9.63 -1.59
N THR A 664 -7.40 8.69 -0.65
CA THR A 664 -6.82 7.36 -0.71
C THR A 664 -7.85 6.36 -1.24
N ILE A 665 -7.45 5.51 -2.17
CA ILE A 665 -8.27 4.45 -2.75
C ILE A 665 -7.54 3.12 -2.54
N THR A 666 -8.26 2.10 -2.07
CA THR A 666 -7.78 0.71 -2.00
C THR A 666 -8.59 -0.14 -2.98
N THR A 667 -7.94 -0.63 -4.02
CA THR A 667 -8.51 -1.48 -5.07
C THR A 667 -8.41 -2.94 -4.63
N VAL A 668 -9.48 -3.72 -4.77
CA VAL A 668 -9.55 -5.11 -4.30
C VAL A 668 -9.92 -6.07 -5.43
N ARG A 669 -9.01 -6.97 -5.81
CA ARG A 669 -9.21 -8.03 -6.80
C ARG A 669 -9.20 -9.39 -6.09
N PRO A 670 -10.36 -10.03 -5.83
CA PRO A 670 -10.41 -11.32 -5.13
C PRO A 670 -9.68 -12.43 -5.90
N LEU A 671 -9.21 -13.46 -5.19
CA LEU A 671 -8.67 -14.67 -5.85
C LEU A 671 -9.80 -15.48 -6.53
N GLU A 672 -9.43 -16.27 -7.53
CA GLU A 672 -10.37 -17.20 -8.17
C GLU A 672 -10.90 -18.24 -7.17
N ALA A 673 -12.16 -18.60 -7.33
CA ALA A 673 -12.81 -19.60 -6.49
C ALA A 673 -12.48 -21.01 -7.00
N ILE A 674 -11.77 -21.78 -6.20
CA ILE A 674 -11.29 -23.11 -6.58
C ILE A 674 -12.30 -24.17 -6.09
N SER A 675 -12.82 -24.98 -7.00
CA SER A 675 -13.78 -26.03 -6.66
C SER A 675 -13.22 -27.09 -5.70
N ILE A 676 -13.93 -27.39 -4.62
CA ILE A 676 -13.59 -28.45 -3.67
C ILE A 676 -13.91 -29.82 -4.30
N SER A 677 -12.87 -30.52 -4.73
CA SER A 677 -12.96 -31.88 -5.27
C SER A 677 -12.65 -32.94 -4.21
N SER A 678 -13.23 -34.13 -4.34
CA SER A 678 -13.07 -35.24 -3.39
C SER A 678 -11.69 -35.93 -3.39
N THR A 679 -10.82 -35.65 -4.37
CA THR A 679 -9.63 -36.48 -4.64
C THR A 679 -8.27 -35.81 -4.42
N THR A 680 -8.18 -34.47 -4.31
CA THR A 680 -6.90 -33.75 -4.23
C THR A 680 -6.94 -32.56 -3.27
N GLU A 681 -5.84 -32.36 -2.51
CA GLU A 681 -5.55 -31.12 -1.80
C GLU A 681 -5.33 -29.98 -2.79
N LYS A 682 -5.74 -28.75 -2.42
CA LYS A 682 -5.65 -27.56 -3.27
C LYS A 682 -5.06 -26.39 -2.49
N GLU A 683 -4.21 -25.61 -3.14
CA GLU A 683 -3.62 -24.40 -2.55
C GLU A 683 -4.53 -23.19 -2.86
N LEU A 684 -4.99 -22.48 -1.83
CA LEU A 684 -5.88 -21.32 -1.96
C LEU A 684 -5.10 -20.00 -2.07
N ALA A 685 -3.91 -19.96 -1.48
CA ALA A 685 -2.89 -18.92 -1.59
C ALA A 685 -1.56 -19.52 -1.07
N THR A 686 -0.44 -18.84 -1.32
CA THR A 686 0.89 -19.29 -0.86
C THR A 686 0.88 -19.63 0.64
N GLY A 687 1.14 -20.89 0.97
CA GLY A 687 1.18 -21.37 2.36
C GLY A 687 -0.20 -21.59 2.99
N VAL A 688 -1.29 -21.63 2.21
CA VAL A 688 -2.66 -21.92 2.68
C VAL A 688 -3.26 -23.03 1.82
N LYS A 689 -3.32 -24.24 2.37
CA LYS A 689 -3.85 -25.43 1.67
C LYS A 689 -5.19 -25.85 2.22
N LEU A 690 -6.14 -26.14 1.33
CA LEU A 690 -7.45 -26.71 1.62
C LEU A 690 -7.42 -28.20 1.26
N GLN A 691 -7.73 -29.06 2.23
CA GLN A 691 -7.80 -30.50 2.00
C GLN A 691 -9.11 -30.87 1.30
N SER A 692 -9.08 -31.94 0.49
CA SER A 692 -10.28 -32.49 -0.12
C SER A 692 -11.29 -32.94 0.95
N HIS A 693 -12.58 -32.83 0.62
CA HIS A 693 -13.67 -33.30 1.47
C HIS A 693 -14.45 -34.40 0.73
N PRO A 694 -14.82 -35.53 1.39
CA PRO A 694 -15.41 -36.68 0.71
C PRO A 694 -16.79 -36.40 0.10
N SER A 695 -17.52 -35.39 0.58
CA SER A 695 -18.91 -35.14 0.18
C SER A 695 -19.31 -33.66 0.07
N LEU A 696 -18.39 -32.72 0.31
CA LEU A 696 -18.69 -31.29 0.15
C LEU A 696 -18.34 -30.88 -1.27
N LYS A 697 -19.29 -30.29 -1.97
CA LYS A 697 -19.06 -29.55 -3.20
C LYS A 697 -19.42 -28.09 -2.96
N ALA A 698 -18.45 -27.24 -3.24
CA ALA A 698 -18.50 -25.78 -3.18
C ALA A 698 -17.27 -25.26 -3.93
N ASN A 699 -17.24 -23.97 -4.24
CA ASN A 699 -16.02 -23.28 -4.65
C ASN A 699 -15.48 -22.49 -3.47
N ALA A 700 -14.17 -22.51 -3.24
CA ALA A 700 -13.51 -21.87 -2.11
C ALA A 700 -12.52 -20.80 -2.58
N ARG A 701 -12.55 -19.62 -1.97
CA ARG A 701 -11.51 -18.59 -2.11
C ARG A 701 -11.18 -17.94 -0.78
N LEU A 702 -10.00 -17.34 -0.70
CA LEU A 702 -9.66 -16.41 0.37
C LEU A 702 -10.06 -14.99 -0.05
N THR A 703 -10.52 -14.21 0.92
CA THR A 703 -10.89 -12.79 0.75
C THR A 703 -10.62 -11.99 2.04
N THR A 704 -10.82 -10.69 2.00
CA THR A 704 -10.70 -9.75 3.13
C THR A 704 -12.08 -9.16 3.45
N ILE A 705 -12.37 -8.87 4.72
CA ILE A 705 -13.52 -8.03 5.09
C ILE A 705 -12.99 -6.74 5.75
N PRO A 706 -13.44 -5.53 5.34
CA PRO A 706 -12.97 -4.27 5.91
C PRO A 706 -13.25 -4.20 7.41
N GLN A 707 -12.23 -3.88 8.21
CA GLN A 707 -12.42 -3.69 9.66
C GLN A 707 -13.11 -2.37 10.01
N VAL A 708 -13.08 -1.38 9.10
CA VAL A 708 -13.67 -0.05 9.29
C VAL A 708 -14.39 0.43 8.03
N SER A 709 -15.69 0.16 7.93
CA SER A 709 -16.59 1.03 7.17
C SER A 709 -17.86 1.31 7.96
N ARG A 710 -18.38 2.55 7.83
CA ARG A 710 -19.73 2.92 8.28
C ARG A 710 -20.76 2.77 7.15
N ASP A 711 -20.36 2.19 6.02
CA ASP A 711 -21.22 2.01 4.86
C ASP A 711 -22.21 0.87 5.05
N LEU A 712 -23.43 1.11 4.54
CA LEU A 712 -24.60 0.27 4.71
C LEU A 712 -24.51 -1.02 3.86
N GLY A 713 -23.74 -2.00 4.33
CA GLY A 713 -23.68 -3.32 3.68
C GLY A 713 -23.05 -4.42 4.54
N ASN A 714 -21.97 -4.12 5.25
CA ASN A 714 -21.13 -5.14 5.88
C ASN A 714 -21.68 -5.70 7.20
N VAL A 715 -21.50 -7.01 7.39
CA VAL A 715 -21.79 -7.71 8.65
C VAL A 715 -20.67 -7.38 9.64
N ILE A 716 -20.95 -6.47 10.56
CA ILE A 716 -19.98 -6.01 11.55
C ILE A 716 -19.67 -7.16 12.52
N LEU A 717 -18.38 -7.43 12.77
CA LEU A 717 -17.91 -8.41 13.76
C LEU A 717 -18.66 -8.29 15.11
N PRO A 718 -18.91 -9.40 15.83
CA PRO A 718 -19.40 -9.39 17.20
C PRO A 718 -18.72 -8.36 18.09
N THR A 719 -19.49 -7.63 18.90
CA THR A 719 -18.97 -6.59 19.80
C THR A 719 -17.89 -7.11 20.75
N ILE A 720 -18.01 -8.38 21.18
CA ILE A 720 -17.04 -9.05 22.04
C ILE A 720 -15.66 -9.28 21.36
N LEU A 721 -15.62 -9.38 20.03
CA LEU A 721 -14.41 -9.54 19.21
C LEU A 721 -13.81 -8.20 18.74
N ARG A 722 -14.43 -7.06 19.08
CA ARG A 722 -13.96 -5.72 18.72
C ARG A 722 -13.53 -4.87 19.91
N LYS A 723 -13.94 -5.22 21.13
CA LYS A 723 -13.75 -4.39 22.33
C LYS A 723 -12.31 -4.38 22.88
N ASN A 724 -11.49 -5.38 22.59
CA ASN A 724 -10.13 -5.46 23.13
C ASN A 724 -9.12 -6.04 22.09
N PRO A 725 -8.44 -5.19 21.31
CA PRO A 725 -7.50 -5.62 20.27
C PRO A 725 -6.19 -6.25 20.79
N GLU A 726 -5.90 -6.12 22.09
CA GLU A 726 -4.77 -6.84 22.73
C GLU A 726 -5.09 -8.33 22.91
N VAL A 727 -6.39 -8.68 23.01
CA VAL A 727 -6.87 -10.06 23.22
C VAL A 727 -7.41 -10.68 21.95
N THR A 728 -8.12 -9.92 21.11
CA THR A 728 -8.79 -10.42 19.90
C THR A 728 -8.29 -9.70 18.66
N GLN A 729 -7.65 -10.43 17.75
CA GLN A 729 -7.06 -9.92 16.50
C GLN A 729 -7.61 -10.72 15.31
N THR A 730 -7.76 -10.08 14.15
CA THR A 730 -8.09 -10.84 12.93
C THR A 730 -6.88 -11.66 12.49
N PHE A 731 -7.09 -12.97 12.29
CA PHE A 731 -6.06 -13.86 11.77
C PHE A 731 -5.95 -13.68 10.26
N GLN A 732 -4.74 -13.42 9.79
CA GLN A 732 -4.43 -13.20 8.39
C GLN A 732 -3.77 -14.46 7.83
N PHE A 733 -4.40 -15.06 6.82
CA PHE A 733 -3.85 -16.13 5.97
C PHE A 733 -2.70 -15.63 5.09
N THR A 734 -2.81 -14.39 4.60
CA THR A 734 -1.71 -13.68 3.94
C THR A 734 -1.56 -12.30 4.55
N THR A 735 -0.33 -11.80 4.69
CA THR A 735 -0.09 -10.39 5.00
C THR A 735 -0.44 -9.51 3.79
N SER A 736 -0.96 -8.30 4.01
CA SER A 736 -1.11 -7.28 2.94
C SER A 736 0.20 -6.47 2.76
N ARG A 737 0.27 -5.59 1.74
CA ARG A 737 1.33 -4.56 1.64
C ARG A 737 0.84 -3.18 2.11
N GLY A 738 -0.48 -2.97 2.14
CA GLY A 738 -1.13 -1.72 2.51
C GLY A 738 -1.30 -1.52 4.03
N SER A 739 -2.37 -0.82 4.41
CA SER A 739 -2.73 -0.47 5.80
C SER A 739 -3.96 -1.21 6.34
N ASP A 740 -4.51 -2.15 5.57
CA ASP A 740 -5.64 -3.03 5.93
C ASP A 740 -5.10 -4.45 6.23
N PRO A 741 -5.77 -5.28 7.05
CA PRO A 741 -5.31 -6.64 7.33
C PRO A 741 -5.48 -7.50 6.08
N GLY A 742 -4.48 -8.33 5.75
CA GLY A 742 -4.56 -9.18 4.55
C GLY A 742 -5.62 -10.28 4.61
N LEU A 743 -5.59 -11.19 3.64
CA LEU A 743 -6.63 -12.21 3.43
C LEU A 743 -6.96 -12.91 4.75
N SER A 744 -8.19 -12.82 5.21
CA SER A 744 -8.58 -13.14 6.59
C SER A 744 -9.92 -13.88 6.69
N VAL A 745 -10.52 -14.16 5.53
CA VAL A 745 -11.84 -14.76 5.38
C VAL A 745 -11.77 -15.88 4.35
N LEU A 746 -12.31 -17.04 4.70
CA LEU A 746 -12.59 -18.11 3.74
C LEU A 746 -14.03 -17.92 3.25
N GLU A 747 -14.21 -17.71 1.95
CA GLU A 747 -15.52 -17.68 1.31
C GLU A 747 -15.78 -18.99 0.57
N LEU A 748 -16.92 -19.61 0.86
CA LEU A 748 -17.45 -20.75 0.11
C LEU A 748 -18.70 -20.32 -0.68
N SER A 749 -18.68 -20.46 -1.99
CA SER A 749 -19.81 -20.24 -2.91
C SER A 749 -20.27 -21.55 -3.55
N GLU A 750 -21.43 -21.55 -4.21
CA GLU A 750 -22.00 -22.74 -4.90
C GLU A 750 -22.08 -24.00 -4.00
N VAL A 751 -22.42 -23.80 -2.72
CA VAL A 751 -22.45 -24.86 -1.72
C VAL A 751 -23.69 -25.74 -1.94
N GLU A 752 -23.51 -26.95 -2.48
CA GLU A 752 -24.63 -27.89 -2.70
C GLU A 752 -25.29 -28.33 -1.37
N ASP A 753 -24.48 -28.76 -0.41
CA ASP A 753 -24.92 -29.15 0.93
C ASP A 753 -23.85 -28.79 1.97
N TYR A 754 -24.19 -27.87 2.88
CA TYR A 754 -23.31 -27.41 3.96
C TYR A 754 -23.32 -28.35 5.17
N THR A 755 -24.30 -29.26 5.28
CA THR A 755 -24.51 -30.13 6.44
C THR A 755 -23.60 -31.35 6.48
N VAL A 756 -22.95 -31.68 5.35
CA VAL A 756 -21.97 -32.77 5.22
C VAL A 756 -20.67 -32.53 5.99
N VAL A 757 -20.36 -31.27 6.35
CA VAL A 757 -19.20 -30.94 7.19
C VAL A 757 -19.59 -31.12 8.65
N THR A 758 -18.92 -32.05 9.31
CA THR A 758 -19.25 -32.55 10.67
C THR A 758 -17.98 -32.73 11.51
N PRO A 759 -18.07 -33.01 12.83
CA PRO A 759 -16.90 -33.37 13.63
C PRO A 759 -16.16 -34.62 13.11
N ASP A 760 -16.90 -35.60 12.59
CA ASP A 760 -16.36 -36.86 12.04
C ASP A 760 -15.78 -36.69 10.62
N ALA A 761 -16.33 -35.76 9.83
CA ALA A 761 -15.81 -35.34 8.53
C ALA A 761 -15.67 -33.80 8.49
N PRO A 762 -14.57 -33.25 9.04
CA PRO A 762 -14.34 -31.80 9.07
C PRO A 762 -13.64 -31.32 7.79
N LEU A 763 -13.95 -30.10 7.36
CA LEU A 763 -13.20 -29.39 6.31
C LEU A 763 -11.90 -28.84 6.90
N GLN A 764 -10.76 -29.16 6.30
CA GLN A 764 -9.44 -28.93 6.92
C GLN A 764 -8.61 -27.94 6.10
N LEU A 765 -8.01 -26.97 6.77
CA LEU A 765 -7.00 -26.08 6.19
C LEU A 765 -5.66 -26.32 6.89
N LEU A 766 -4.57 -26.31 6.12
CA LEU A 766 -3.20 -26.29 6.63
C LEU A 766 -2.58 -24.94 6.25
N VAL A 767 -2.16 -24.18 7.25
CA VAL A 767 -1.65 -22.82 7.12
C VAL A 767 -0.22 -22.75 7.64
N ASP A 768 0.70 -22.20 6.87
CA ASP A 768 2.12 -22.14 7.20
C ASP A 768 2.43 -21.16 8.36
N THR A 769 1.51 -20.25 8.68
CA THR A 769 1.56 -19.37 9.85
C THR A 769 1.56 -20.17 11.16
N THR A 770 2.63 -20.04 11.94
CA THR A 770 2.74 -20.63 13.28
C THR A 770 1.98 -19.81 14.33
N LEU A 771 1.07 -20.44 15.08
CA LEU A 771 0.53 -19.85 16.31
C LEU A 771 1.58 -19.88 17.44
N GLY A 772 1.69 -18.79 18.19
CA GLY A 772 2.41 -18.73 19.46
C GLY A 772 1.78 -19.66 20.51
N GLU A 773 2.51 -19.95 21.59
CA GLU A 773 2.03 -20.89 22.64
C GLU A 773 0.79 -20.39 23.42
N ASN A 774 0.48 -19.10 23.25
CA ASN A 774 -0.57 -18.34 23.90
C ASN A 774 -1.65 -17.88 22.89
N GLU A 775 -1.56 -18.30 21.63
CA GLU A 775 -2.42 -17.83 20.55
C GLU A 775 -3.33 -18.95 20.08
N HIS A 776 -4.63 -18.79 20.33
CA HIS A 776 -5.67 -19.69 19.84
C HIS A 776 -6.31 -19.10 18.58
N LEU A 777 -7.01 -19.93 17.81
CA LEU A 777 -7.70 -19.48 16.60
C LEU A 777 -9.17 -19.91 16.61
N LEU A 778 -10.06 -18.92 16.52
CA LEU A 778 -11.51 -19.12 16.48
C LEU A 778 -12.07 -18.82 15.07
N PRO A 779 -12.47 -19.86 14.31
CA PRO A 779 -13.27 -19.69 13.10
C PRO A 779 -14.73 -19.36 13.44
N VAL A 780 -15.28 -18.29 12.86
CA VAL A 780 -16.64 -17.80 13.08
C VAL A 780 -17.35 -17.58 11.74
N GLY A 781 -18.56 -18.09 11.58
CA GLY A 781 -19.42 -17.81 10.42
C GLY A 781 -20.75 -17.17 10.83
N TYR A 782 -21.37 -16.42 9.92
CA TYR A 782 -22.70 -15.85 10.12
C TYR A 782 -23.72 -16.57 9.22
N ASP A 783 -24.85 -17.02 9.78
CA ASP A 783 -25.84 -17.84 9.07
C ASP A 783 -27.11 -17.09 8.62
N GLY A 784 -27.10 -15.77 8.73
CA GLY A 784 -28.26 -14.89 8.52
C GLY A 784 -28.98 -14.47 9.79
N GLU A 785 -28.79 -15.19 10.90
CA GLU A 785 -29.42 -14.92 12.20
C GLU A 785 -28.40 -14.84 13.34
N PHE A 786 -27.40 -15.74 13.36
CA PHE A 786 -26.41 -15.85 14.43
C PHE A 786 -24.98 -15.97 13.90
N PHE A 787 -24.03 -15.47 14.69
CA PHE A 787 -22.61 -15.83 14.58
C PHE A 787 -22.37 -17.16 15.29
N LEU A 788 -21.80 -18.13 14.58
CA LEU A 788 -21.56 -19.49 15.05
C LEU A 788 -20.06 -19.78 15.09
N PRO A 789 -19.50 -20.32 16.20
CA PRO A 789 -18.16 -20.90 16.19
C PRO A 789 -18.16 -22.18 15.33
N LEU A 790 -17.25 -22.29 14.37
CA LEU A 790 -17.29 -23.35 13.35
C LEU A 790 -16.30 -24.50 13.58
N GLY A 791 -15.32 -24.33 14.46
CA GLY A 791 -14.26 -25.32 14.62
C GLY A 791 -13.13 -24.86 15.53
N GLN A 792 -11.97 -25.49 15.34
CA GLN A 792 -10.76 -25.35 16.16
C GLN A 792 -9.53 -25.24 15.26
N ALA A 793 -8.40 -24.79 15.83
CA ALA A 793 -7.08 -24.98 15.21
C ALA A 793 -6.14 -25.73 16.15
N LYS A 794 -5.15 -26.42 15.59
CA LYS A 794 -4.09 -27.10 16.34
C LYS A 794 -2.74 -26.93 15.64
N LYS A 795 -1.70 -26.67 16.43
CA LYS A 795 -0.32 -26.58 15.95
C LYS A 795 0.18 -27.98 15.53
N THR A 796 0.83 -28.07 14.38
CA THR A 796 1.40 -29.32 13.86
C THR A 796 2.87 -29.48 14.30
N LYS A 797 3.41 -30.70 14.17
CA LYS A 797 4.79 -31.01 14.59
C LYS A 797 5.87 -30.26 13.79
N ASP A 798 5.54 -29.87 12.57
CA ASP A 798 6.35 -29.08 11.64
C ASP A 798 6.15 -27.55 11.79
N GLY A 799 5.43 -27.11 12.82
CA GLY A 799 5.26 -25.69 13.15
C GLY A 799 4.12 -24.96 12.44
N LYS A 800 3.38 -25.64 11.56
CA LYS A 800 2.21 -25.11 10.85
C LYS A 800 0.97 -25.08 11.76
N THR A 801 -0.08 -24.41 11.29
CA THR A 801 -1.39 -24.39 11.96
C THR A 801 -2.41 -25.18 11.13
N LYS A 802 -2.94 -26.25 11.70
CA LYS A 802 -4.03 -27.04 11.11
C LYS A 802 -5.37 -26.57 11.66
N ILE A 803 -6.20 -26.00 10.80
CA ILE A 803 -7.56 -25.56 11.12
C ILE A 803 -8.54 -26.66 10.73
N GLN A 804 -9.50 -26.97 11.59
CA GLN A 804 -10.56 -27.95 11.34
C GLN A 804 -11.92 -27.31 11.56
N LEU A 805 -12.64 -27.05 10.46
CA LEU A 805 -14.03 -26.62 10.46
C LEU A 805 -14.90 -27.88 10.62
N GLN A 806 -15.56 -27.99 11.78
CA GLN A 806 -16.38 -29.15 12.17
C GLN A 806 -17.88 -28.95 11.85
N ARG A 807 -18.24 -27.77 11.32
CA ARG A 807 -19.57 -27.40 10.85
C ARG A 807 -19.45 -26.20 9.91
N LEU A 808 -20.46 -25.97 9.09
CA LEU A 808 -20.62 -24.75 8.30
C LEU A 808 -21.96 -24.07 8.65
N PRO A 809 -22.04 -22.72 8.61
CA PRO A 809 -23.33 -22.02 8.67
C PRO A 809 -24.14 -22.28 7.41
N LYS A 810 -25.44 -22.00 7.44
CA LYS A 810 -26.25 -21.95 6.22
C LYS A 810 -25.74 -20.82 5.30
N PRO A 811 -25.62 -21.02 3.97
CA PRO A 811 -25.34 -19.94 3.03
C PRO A 811 -26.29 -18.76 3.20
N PHE A 812 -25.74 -17.56 3.26
CA PHE A 812 -26.48 -16.32 3.44
C PHE A 812 -26.29 -15.41 2.23
N ASN A 813 -27.31 -14.60 1.91
CA ASN A 813 -27.38 -13.90 0.63
C ASN A 813 -27.73 -12.41 0.83
N ARG A 814 -26.97 -11.54 0.16
CA ARG A 814 -27.24 -10.09 0.05
C ARG A 814 -26.98 -9.56 -1.37
N ASP A 815 -26.02 -10.16 -2.08
CA ASP A 815 -25.69 -9.84 -3.47
C ASP A 815 -26.47 -10.72 -4.47
N ARG A 816 -26.35 -10.43 -5.78
CA ARG A 816 -27.17 -11.01 -6.88
C ARG A 816 -27.00 -12.52 -7.13
N SER A 817 -26.30 -13.27 -6.26
CA SER A 817 -26.19 -14.73 -6.38
C SER A 817 -27.53 -15.43 -6.09
N ILE A 818 -27.81 -16.57 -6.72
CA ILE A 818 -29.07 -17.29 -6.50
C ILE A 818 -29.01 -18.21 -5.26
N GLN A 819 -27.80 -18.63 -4.83
CA GLN A 819 -27.61 -19.62 -3.76
C GLN A 819 -27.02 -19.04 -2.44
N GLY A 820 -26.46 -17.83 -2.45
CA GLY A 820 -25.74 -17.25 -1.30
C GLY A 820 -24.32 -17.79 -1.13
N SER A 821 -23.55 -17.19 -0.22
CA SER A 821 -22.20 -17.65 0.14
C SER A 821 -22.05 -17.81 1.66
N ILE A 822 -21.02 -18.55 2.06
CA ILE A 822 -20.60 -18.73 3.44
C ILE A 822 -19.29 -17.98 3.61
N LYS A 823 -19.29 -16.90 4.40
CA LYS A 823 -18.07 -16.16 4.77
C LYS A 823 -17.65 -16.57 6.20
N ILE A 824 -16.43 -17.10 6.33
CA ILE A 824 -15.86 -17.57 7.60
C ILE A 824 -14.71 -16.65 7.98
N LEU A 825 -14.85 -15.95 9.09
CA LEU A 825 -13.84 -15.06 9.65
C LEU A 825 -12.98 -15.82 10.67
N PHE A 826 -11.69 -15.55 10.67
CA PHE A 826 -10.76 -16.22 11.59
C PHE A 826 -10.22 -15.18 12.58
N GLN A 827 -10.37 -15.46 13.88
CA GLN A 827 -9.97 -14.54 14.95
C GLN A 827 -8.90 -15.20 15.81
N LYS A 828 -7.70 -14.64 15.79
CA LYS A 828 -6.60 -14.97 16.69
C LYS A 828 -6.94 -14.41 18.07
N ILE A 829 -6.92 -15.27 19.08
CA ILE A 829 -7.25 -14.90 20.45
C ILE A 829 -6.03 -15.17 21.31
N VAL A 830 -5.43 -14.09 21.80
CA VAL A 830 -4.30 -14.16 22.72
C VAL A 830 -4.84 -14.48 24.10
N SER A 831 -4.64 -15.71 24.56
CA SER A 831 -4.77 -16.02 25.98
C SER A 831 -3.48 -15.57 26.66
N GLU A 832 -3.57 -14.78 27.74
CA GLU A 832 -2.45 -14.79 28.68
C GLU A 832 -2.33 -16.22 29.20
N LYS A 833 -1.14 -16.82 29.06
CA LYS A 833 -0.86 -18.16 29.60
C LYS A 833 -1.30 -18.18 31.06
N LEU A 834 -2.28 -19.03 31.36
CA LEU A 834 -2.41 -19.63 32.68
C LEU A 834 -1.03 -20.22 32.99
N GLY A 835 -0.24 -19.59 33.87
CA GLY A 835 1.23 -19.65 33.86
C GLY A 835 1.83 -21.05 33.76
N LEU A 836 2.04 -21.52 32.52
CA LEU A 836 2.34 -22.92 32.19
C LEU A 836 3.83 -23.16 31.90
N GLU A 837 4.68 -22.51 32.69
CA GLU A 837 6.03 -23.00 33.04
C GLU A 837 6.06 -23.46 34.51
N CYS A 838 4.96 -24.04 34.99
CA CYS A 838 4.79 -24.47 36.37
C CYS A 838 4.15 -25.86 36.46
N GLU A 839 4.70 -26.71 37.33
CA GLU A 839 4.08 -27.98 37.69
C GLU A 839 2.82 -27.73 38.54
N TYR A 840 1.64 -27.94 37.95
CA TYR A 840 0.39 -27.96 38.69
C TYR A 840 0.38 -29.08 39.76
N PRO A 841 -0.37 -28.90 40.88
CA PRO A 841 -1.20 -27.75 41.18
C PRO A 841 -0.46 -26.67 41.97
N LEU A 842 -0.88 -25.43 41.72
CA LEU A 842 -0.36 -24.19 42.30
C LEU A 842 -1.23 -23.76 43.48
N LEU A 843 -0.61 -23.58 44.65
CA LEU A 843 -1.22 -22.90 45.79
C LEU A 843 -0.46 -21.59 46.00
N ARG A 844 -1.11 -20.45 45.79
CA ARG A 844 -0.48 -19.12 45.72
C ARG A 844 -1.10 -18.18 46.75
N VAL A 845 -0.37 -17.15 47.18
CA VAL A 845 -0.98 -15.98 47.83
C VAL A 845 -1.25 -14.94 46.74
N ALA A 846 -2.49 -14.44 46.67
CA ALA A 846 -2.85 -13.31 45.83
C ALA A 846 -2.88 -12.02 46.67
N ASP A 847 -2.17 -10.98 46.22
CA ASP A 847 -2.34 -9.62 46.74
C ASP A 847 -2.90 -8.73 45.63
N ILE A 848 -4.11 -8.22 45.85
CA ILE A 848 -4.91 -7.49 44.87
C ILE A 848 -4.89 -6.01 45.27
N ALA A 849 -4.25 -5.14 44.48
CA ALA A 849 -4.19 -3.71 44.75
C ALA A 849 -5.57 -3.03 44.55
N SER A 850 -5.67 -1.73 44.85
CA SER A 850 -6.93 -0.96 44.78
C SER A 850 -7.41 -0.69 43.35
N ASP A 851 -6.54 -0.86 42.37
CA ASP A 851 -6.81 -0.81 40.92
C ASP A 851 -7.10 -2.19 40.32
N GLU A 852 -7.33 -3.20 41.18
CA GLU A 852 -7.55 -4.60 40.82
C GLU A 852 -6.35 -5.33 40.19
N THR A 853 -5.14 -4.75 40.19
CA THR A 853 -3.94 -5.49 39.78
C THR A 853 -3.60 -6.59 40.80
N THR A 854 -3.48 -7.83 40.31
CA THR A 854 -3.14 -9.00 41.16
C THR A 854 -1.65 -9.32 41.06
N THR A 855 -1.00 -9.50 42.21
CA THR A 855 0.35 -10.06 42.30
C THR A 855 0.32 -11.39 43.04
N TYR A 856 1.07 -12.38 42.54
CA TYR A 856 1.10 -13.74 43.09
C TYR A 856 2.43 -14.04 43.77
N ILE A 857 2.38 -14.58 44.99
CA ILE A 857 3.55 -15.17 45.66
C ILE A 857 3.41 -16.69 45.56
N ILE A 858 4.37 -17.31 44.88
CA ILE A 858 4.43 -18.77 44.63
C ILE A 858 5.43 -19.46 45.57
N ASP A 859 6.39 -18.72 46.14
CA ASP A 859 7.38 -19.30 47.05
C ASP A 859 6.72 -19.87 48.33
N LYS A 860 6.89 -21.17 48.53
CA LYS A 860 6.28 -21.95 49.61
C LYS A 860 6.71 -21.50 51.00
N ALA A 861 7.94 -21.01 51.17
CA ALA A 861 8.41 -20.53 52.47
C ALA A 861 7.75 -19.18 52.82
N GLN A 862 7.63 -18.27 51.85
CA GLN A 862 6.92 -17.00 52.00
C GLN A 862 5.42 -17.19 52.23
N ILE A 863 4.76 -18.09 51.49
CA ILE A 863 3.34 -18.44 51.70
C ILE A 863 3.14 -18.94 53.13
N LYS A 864 3.94 -19.92 53.57
CA LYS A 864 3.90 -20.45 54.95
C LYS A 864 4.13 -19.37 56.01
N ALA A 865 5.04 -18.43 55.76
CA ALA A 865 5.30 -17.30 56.66
C ALA A 865 4.14 -16.29 56.74
N LYS A 866 3.43 -16.04 55.62
CA LYS A 866 2.20 -15.23 55.62
C LYS A 866 1.06 -15.96 56.37
N VAL A 867 0.80 -17.22 56.01
CA VAL A 867 -0.21 -18.09 56.66
C VAL A 867 -0.04 -18.18 58.17
N ALA A 868 1.22 -18.25 58.66
CA ALA A 868 1.50 -18.26 60.10
C ALA A 868 0.96 -17.01 60.81
N LYS A 869 1.07 -15.83 60.19
CA LYS A 869 0.65 -14.53 60.73
C LYS A 869 -0.85 -14.25 60.62
N SER A 870 -1.53 -14.83 59.63
CA SER A 870 -2.96 -14.63 59.34
C SER A 870 -3.88 -15.44 60.25
N GLN A 871 -5.07 -14.93 60.57
CA GLN A 871 -6.11 -15.60 61.38
C GLN A 871 -7.37 -15.93 60.56
N ARG A 872 -7.77 -15.04 59.63
CA ARG A 872 -8.84 -15.27 58.64
C ARG A 872 -8.23 -15.37 57.25
N ILE A 873 -8.45 -16.49 56.59
CA ILE A 873 -7.87 -16.84 55.28
C ILE A 873 -9.00 -17.21 54.33
N LEU A 874 -9.01 -16.61 53.15
CA LEU A 874 -9.95 -16.89 52.07
C LEU A 874 -9.21 -17.66 50.96
N LEU A 875 -9.75 -18.80 50.52
CA LEU A 875 -9.17 -19.61 49.44
C LEU A 875 -10.12 -19.67 48.26
N TYR A 876 -9.68 -19.19 47.09
CA TYR A 876 -10.40 -19.33 45.83
C TYR A 876 -9.98 -20.59 45.08
N ILE A 877 -10.95 -21.30 44.49
CA ILE A 877 -10.75 -22.53 43.70
C ILE A 877 -11.59 -22.45 42.42
N HIS A 878 -10.94 -22.53 41.26
CA HIS A 878 -11.59 -22.36 39.95
C HIS A 878 -12.41 -23.58 39.51
N GLY A 879 -13.20 -23.37 38.44
CA GLY A 879 -14.00 -24.40 37.80
C GLY A 879 -13.22 -25.27 36.81
N ILE A 880 -13.93 -25.87 35.86
CA ILE A 880 -13.34 -26.69 34.79
C ILE A 880 -12.69 -25.85 33.66
N VAL A 881 -12.92 -24.54 33.64
CA VAL A 881 -12.34 -23.61 32.66
C VAL A 881 -11.95 -22.31 33.34
N GLY A 882 -10.79 -21.78 32.94
CA GLY A 882 -10.21 -20.54 33.49
C GLY A 882 -9.39 -20.78 34.74
N ASP A 883 -9.13 -19.68 35.46
CA ASP A 883 -8.30 -19.65 36.66
C ASP A 883 -8.95 -18.83 37.79
N THR A 884 -8.22 -18.66 38.88
CA THR A 884 -8.66 -17.85 40.01
C THR A 884 -8.46 -16.33 39.85
N ASP A 885 -7.85 -15.81 38.77
CA ASP A 885 -7.42 -14.40 38.70
C ASP A 885 -8.59 -13.42 38.67
N ASN A 886 -9.59 -13.68 37.83
CA ASN A 886 -10.81 -12.88 37.85
C ASN A 886 -11.66 -13.16 39.09
N MET A 887 -11.56 -14.37 39.67
CA MET A 887 -12.29 -14.73 40.89
C MET A 887 -11.79 -13.92 42.10
N VAL A 888 -10.47 -13.78 42.28
CA VAL A 888 -9.92 -13.04 43.44
C VAL A 888 -10.22 -11.55 43.41
N LYS A 889 -10.37 -10.92 42.24
CA LYS A 889 -10.74 -9.50 42.13
C LYS A 889 -12.09 -9.19 42.79
N SER A 890 -12.96 -10.19 42.96
CA SER A 890 -14.18 -10.07 43.74
C SER A 890 -13.95 -9.59 45.18
N VAL A 891 -12.75 -9.74 45.79
CA VAL A 891 -12.49 -9.18 47.14
C VAL A 891 -12.45 -7.65 47.17
N GLN A 892 -12.12 -7.00 46.06
CA GLN A 892 -12.16 -5.53 45.93
C GLN A 892 -13.52 -5.01 45.46
N ARG A 893 -14.37 -5.87 44.89
CA ARG A 893 -15.67 -5.50 44.30
C ARG A 893 -16.86 -5.83 45.21
N ALA A 894 -16.80 -6.95 45.91
CA ALA A 894 -17.86 -7.40 46.81
C ALA A 894 -17.88 -6.52 48.06
N LYS A 895 -19.01 -5.84 48.26
CA LYS A 895 -19.28 -5.06 49.46
C LYS A 895 -19.94 -5.92 50.52
N VAL A 896 -19.44 -5.81 51.75
CA VAL A 896 -20.01 -6.44 52.94
C VAL A 896 -20.60 -5.39 53.88
N LYS A 897 -21.75 -5.68 54.47
CA LYS A 897 -22.38 -4.83 55.50
C LYS A 897 -22.08 -5.39 56.88
N LEU A 898 -21.21 -4.73 57.63
CA LEU A 898 -20.98 -5.03 59.04
C LEU A 898 -21.37 -3.82 59.90
N ASN A 899 -22.16 -4.07 60.95
CA ASN A 899 -22.57 -3.07 61.93
C ASN A 899 -23.13 -1.78 61.30
N GLY A 900 -23.90 -1.92 60.21
CA GLY A 900 -24.51 -0.82 59.47
C GLY A 900 -23.58 -0.03 58.53
N LYS A 901 -22.30 -0.38 58.42
CA LYS A 901 -21.34 0.24 57.47
C LYS A 901 -20.99 -0.73 56.34
N GLU A 902 -20.92 -0.20 55.11
CA GLU A 902 -20.35 -0.91 53.96
C GLU A 902 -18.82 -0.88 54.04
N ARG A 903 -18.20 -2.03 53.76
CA ARG A 903 -16.75 -2.24 53.65
C ARG A 903 -16.46 -3.16 52.46
N LEU A 904 -15.21 -3.18 51.98
CA LEU A 904 -14.80 -4.16 50.97
C LEU A 904 -14.54 -5.52 51.60
N LEU A 905 -14.79 -6.60 50.87
CA LEU A 905 -14.53 -7.97 51.32
C LEU A 905 -13.04 -8.20 51.66
N LYS A 906 -12.11 -7.51 50.98
CA LYS A 906 -10.66 -7.51 51.30
C LYS A 906 -10.37 -7.11 52.75
N GLU A 907 -11.18 -6.24 53.36
CA GLU A 907 -10.98 -5.78 54.75
C GLU A 907 -11.27 -6.86 55.81
N ASP A 908 -11.84 -8.02 55.41
CA ASP A 908 -12.29 -9.06 56.35
C ASP A 908 -11.37 -10.30 56.42
N TYR A 909 -10.33 -10.37 55.58
CA TYR A 909 -9.42 -11.51 55.52
C TYR A 909 -7.97 -11.04 55.52
N ASP A 910 -7.16 -11.63 56.39
CA ASP A 910 -5.74 -11.31 56.52
C ASP A 910 -4.89 -11.86 55.36
N LEU A 911 -5.47 -12.79 54.58
CA LEU A 911 -4.80 -13.45 53.46
C LEU A 911 -5.82 -13.99 52.45
N VAL A 912 -5.54 -13.76 51.16
CA VAL A 912 -6.21 -14.44 50.04
C VAL A 912 -5.25 -15.46 49.46
N LEU A 913 -5.69 -16.70 49.38
CA LEU A 913 -5.02 -17.81 48.71
C LEU A 913 -5.78 -18.17 47.44
N THR A 914 -5.06 -18.71 46.46
CA THR A 914 -5.65 -19.37 45.29
C THR A 914 -5.12 -20.78 45.15
N PHE A 915 -5.99 -21.71 44.74
CA PHE A 915 -5.59 -23.04 44.32
C PHE A 915 -6.00 -23.26 42.88
N ASP A 916 -5.00 -23.36 42.02
CA ASP A 916 -5.13 -23.57 40.58
C ASP A 916 -4.58 -24.96 40.22
N TYR A 917 -5.32 -25.72 39.42
CA TYR A 917 -5.10 -27.17 39.28
C TYR A 917 -5.45 -27.69 37.87
N GLU A 918 -4.82 -28.80 37.48
CA GLU A 918 -5.08 -29.47 36.21
C GLU A 918 -6.39 -30.27 36.31
N ASN A 919 -7.29 -30.11 35.34
CA ASN A 919 -8.69 -30.50 35.48
C ASN A 919 -9.27 -31.30 34.29
N LEU A 920 -8.42 -31.72 33.35
CA LEU A 920 -8.76 -32.45 32.13
C LEU A 920 -8.24 -33.89 32.16
N HIS A 921 -7.14 -34.14 32.88
CA HIS A 921 -6.52 -35.46 33.01
C HIS A 921 -6.47 -35.98 34.45
N THR A 922 -6.61 -35.10 35.44
CA THR A 922 -6.60 -35.43 36.87
C THR A 922 -8.03 -35.52 37.43
N SER A 923 -8.33 -36.62 38.12
CA SER A 923 -9.66 -36.85 38.73
C SER A 923 -10.02 -35.79 39.79
N ILE A 924 -11.31 -35.61 40.06
CA ILE A 924 -11.79 -34.69 41.10
C ILE A 924 -11.25 -35.11 42.49
N GLU A 925 -11.16 -36.42 42.74
CA GLU A 925 -10.60 -37.01 43.96
C GLU A 925 -9.10 -36.73 44.11
N ASP A 926 -8.32 -36.90 43.04
CA ASP A 926 -6.87 -36.67 43.08
C ASP A 926 -6.55 -35.18 43.24
N ASN A 927 -7.30 -34.30 42.57
CA ASN A 927 -7.21 -32.86 42.80
C ASN A 927 -7.53 -32.47 44.24
N ALA A 928 -8.52 -33.11 44.88
CA ALA A 928 -8.84 -32.90 46.28
C ALA A 928 -7.74 -33.41 47.24
N ARG A 929 -7.05 -34.51 46.91
CA ARG A 929 -5.87 -35.01 47.64
C ARG A 929 -4.66 -34.08 47.49
N LEU A 930 -4.46 -33.54 46.29
CA LEU A 930 -3.40 -32.56 46.02
C LEU A 930 -3.67 -31.24 46.75
N LEU A 931 -4.91 -30.75 46.77
CA LEU A 931 -5.34 -29.59 47.58
C LEU A 931 -4.97 -29.79 49.06
N LYS A 932 -5.36 -30.94 49.64
CA LYS A 932 -5.00 -31.31 51.02
C LYS A 932 -3.49 -31.26 51.25
N LYS A 933 -2.70 -31.91 50.37
CA LYS A 933 -1.24 -31.93 50.46
C LYS A 933 -0.65 -30.51 50.45
N ARG A 934 -1.10 -29.65 49.52
CA ARG A 934 -0.62 -28.26 49.42
C ARG A 934 -0.99 -27.42 50.66
N LEU A 935 -2.19 -27.60 51.22
CA LEU A 935 -2.62 -26.93 52.46
C LEU A 935 -1.80 -27.38 53.68
N GLU A 936 -1.57 -28.68 53.85
CA GLU A 936 -0.74 -29.22 54.93
C GLU A 936 0.72 -28.71 54.84
N GLU A 937 1.26 -28.64 53.62
CA GLU A 937 2.61 -28.14 53.31
C GLU A 937 2.86 -26.69 53.77
N ILE A 938 1.85 -25.82 53.73
CA ILE A 938 1.90 -24.42 54.20
C ILE A 938 1.43 -24.23 55.65
N GLY A 939 1.08 -25.32 56.35
CA GLY A 939 0.70 -25.32 57.77
C GLY A 939 -0.80 -25.32 58.04
N LEU A 940 -1.66 -25.35 57.02
CA LEU A 940 -3.12 -25.50 57.16
C LEU A 940 -3.51 -26.98 57.26
N LYS A 941 -3.00 -27.62 58.31
CA LYS A 941 -3.35 -29.00 58.71
C LYS A 941 -4.56 -29.02 59.65
N ALA A 942 -5.13 -30.20 59.89
CA ALA A 942 -6.26 -30.38 60.82
C ALA A 942 -6.03 -29.66 62.17
N ASN A 943 -7.03 -28.89 62.61
CA ASN A 943 -7.03 -28.07 63.82
C ASN A 943 -5.90 -27.01 63.89
N HIS A 944 -5.56 -26.36 62.77
CA HIS A 944 -4.54 -25.29 62.72
C HIS A 944 -4.90 -24.00 63.51
N GLY A 945 -6.09 -23.90 64.10
CA GLY A 945 -6.48 -22.78 64.98
C GLY A 945 -6.67 -21.44 64.26
N LYS A 946 -7.06 -21.46 62.98
CA LYS A 946 -7.35 -20.30 62.13
C LYS A 946 -8.71 -20.50 61.46
N ALA A 947 -9.31 -19.46 60.89
CA ALA A 947 -10.49 -19.57 60.05
C ALA A 947 -10.09 -19.62 58.56
N LEU A 948 -10.30 -20.75 57.90
CA LEU A 948 -10.14 -20.95 56.46
C LEU A 948 -11.52 -21.09 55.81
N HIS A 949 -11.87 -20.15 54.93
CA HIS A 949 -13.08 -20.22 54.11
C HIS A 949 -12.72 -20.51 52.65
N ILE A 950 -13.49 -21.37 52.00
CA ILE A 950 -13.31 -21.71 50.58
C ILE A 950 -14.41 -21.08 49.74
N VAL A 951 -14.04 -20.36 48.69
CA VAL A 951 -14.92 -19.87 47.62
C VAL A 951 -14.60 -20.66 46.36
N ALA A 952 -15.51 -21.55 45.99
CA ALA A 952 -15.31 -22.49 44.89
C ALA A 952 -16.33 -22.28 43.78
N HIS A 953 -15.87 -22.28 42.54
CA HIS A 953 -16.71 -22.15 41.35
C HIS A 953 -16.86 -23.50 40.64
N SER A 954 -18.06 -23.80 40.14
CA SER A 954 -18.31 -24.94 39.24
C SER A 954 -17.70 -26.24 39.78
N MET A 955 -16.89 -26.96 38.99
CA MET A 955 -16.20 -28.19 39.39
C MET A 955 -15.27 -28.04 40.62
N GLY A 956 -14.68 -26.87 40.87
CA GLY A 956 -13.89 -26.60 42.07
C GLY A 956 -14.68 -26.80 43.37
N GLY A 957 -16.01 -26.64 43.30
CA GLY A 957 -16.90 -26.99 44.43
C GLY A 957 -16.98 -28.49 44.68
N LEU A 958 -16.92 -29.33 43.64
CA LEU A 958 -16.85 -30.79 43.79
C LEU A 958 -15.50 -31.23 44.37
N VAL A 959 -14.39 -30.64 43.91
CA VAL A 959 -13.04 -30.83 44.50
C VAL A 959 -13.06 -30.46 46.00
N SER A 960 -13.63 -29.29 46.33
CA SER A 960 -13.76 -28.81 47.71
C SER A 960 -14.62 -29.74 48.56
N ARG A 961 -15.77 -30.19 48.05
CA ARG A 961 -16.65 -31.13 48.73
C ARG A 961 -15.98 -32.47 48.97
N TRP A 962 -15.24 -33.03 48.00
CA TRP A 962 -14.48 -34.26 48.21
C TRP A 962 -13.41 -34.07 49.30
N PHE A 963 -12.64 -32.99 49.24
CA PHE A 963 -11.65 -32.67 50.27
C PHE A 963 -12.27 -32.63 51.68
N ILE A 964 -13.41 -31.95 51.83
CA ILE A 964 -14.10 -31.77 53.11
C ILE A 964 -14.80 -33.06 53.59
N GLU A 965 -15.55 -33.74 52.72
CA GLU A 965 -16.44 -34.87 53.05
C GLU A 965 -15.75 -36.24 52.99
N ARG A 966 -14.55 -36.34 52.41
CA ARG A 966 -13.79 -37.60 52.25
C ARG A 966 -12.36 -37.55 52.80
N GLU A 967 -11.61 -36.49 52.50
CA GLU A 967 -10.18 -36.42 52.81
C GLU A 967 -9.87 -35.81 54.20
N GLY A 968 -10.90 -35.48 54.98
CA GLY A 968 -10.80 -34.92 56.34
C GLY A 968 -10.64 -33.39 56.39
N GLY A 969 -10.90 -32.70 55.27
CA GLY A 969 -10.85 -31.24 55.17
C GLY A 969 -11.86 -30.52 56.07
N ASN A 970 -12.87 -31.21 56.60
CA ASN A 970 -13.78 -30.66 57.61
C ASN A 970 -13.11 -30.28 58.95
N LYS A 971 -11.87 -30.74 59.20
CA LYS A 971 -11.03 -30.31 60.34
C LYS A 971 -10.10 -29.14 59.99
N VAL A 972 -10.18 -28.63 58.77
CA VAL A 972 -9.32 -27.58 58.20
C VAL A 972 -10.18 -26.38 57.81
N VAL A 973 -11.23 -26.59 57.02
CA VAL A 973 -12.14 -25.56 56.50
C VAL A 973 -13.25 -25.25 57.50
N GLN A 974 -13.59 -23.97 57.68
CA GLN A 974 -14.69 -23.52 58.55
C GLN A 974 -15.95 -23.14 57.77
N HIS A 975 -15.85 -22.83 56.47
CA HIS A 975 -17.00 -22.51 55.62
C HIS A 975 -16.69 -22.83 54.15
N LEU A 976 -17.59 -23.53 53.46
CA LEU A 976 -17.55 -23.69 52.01
C LEU A 976 -18.65 -22.85 51.34
N ILE A 977 -18.27 -22.03 50.36
CA ILE A 977 -19.14 -21.25 49.49
C ILE A 977 -18.99 -21.80 48.07
N MET A 978 -20.09 -22.25 47.49
CA MET A 978 -20.15 -22.84 46.14
C MET A 978 -20.99 -21.97 45.21
N LEU A 979 -20.44 -21.65 44.04
CA LEU A 979 -21.09 -20.86 43.00
C LEU A 979 -21.20 -21.71 41.73
N GLY A 980 -22.43 -22.02 41.30
CA GLY A 980 -22.68 -22.83 40.10
C GLY A 980 -22.24 -24.30 40.18
N THR A 981 -21.89 -24.82 41.36
CA THR A 981 -21.32 -26.19 41.48
C THR A 981 -22.33 -27.28 41.08
N PRO A 982 -22.01 -28.19 40.15
CA PRO A 982 -22.91 -29.24 39.65
C PRO A 982 -23.05 -30.41 40.64
N ASN A 983 -23.76 -30.19 41.75
CA ASN A 983 -23.90 -31.18 42.83
C ASN A 983 -24.72 -32.44 42.44
N ALA A 984 -25.55 -32.38 41.40
CA ALA A 984 -26.16 -33.55 40.75
C ALA A 984 -25.70 -33.76 39.30
N GLY A 985 -24.62 -33.08 38.89
CA GLY A 985 -24.03 -33.17 37.56
C GLY A 985 -24.43 -32.08 36.58
N SER A 986 -23.81 -32.14 35.40
CA SER A 986 -23.94 -31.20 34.29
C SER A 986 -24.57 -31.92 33.09
N PRO A 987 -25.56 -31.36 32.38
CA PRO A 987 -26.20 -32.03 31.26
C PRO A 987 -25.33 -32.09 29.98
N TRP A 988 -24.21 -31.39 29.95
CA TRP A 988 -23.24 -31.40 28.86
C TRP A 988 -22.47 -32.73 28.84
N SER A 989 -22.30 -33.34 27.66
CA SER A 989 -21.63 -34.64 27.58
C SER A 989 -20.10 -34.52 27.53
N THR A 990 -19.60 -33.40 27.00
CA THR A 990 -18.17 -33.04 26.90
C THR A 990 -17.95 -31.56 27.24
N VAL A 991 -16.71 -31.18 27.55
CA VAL A 991 -16.34 -29.76 27.77
C VAL A 991 -16.47 -28.94 26.49
N GLN A 992 -16.16 -29.55 25.34
CA GLN A 992 -16.21 -28.90 24.02
C GLN A 992 -17.64 -28.47 23.65
N GLU A 993 -18.66 -29.29 23.92
CA GLU A 993 -20.07 -28.94 23.66
C GLU A 993 -20.49 -27.68 24.44
N TRP A 994 -20.20 -27.66 25.73
CA TRP A 994 -20.48 -26.51 26.60
C TRP A 994 -19.73 -25.25 26.15
N ALA A 995 -18.42 -25.37 25.86
CA ALA A 995 -17.60 -24.25 25.45
C ALA A 995 -18.06 -23.66 24.10
N THR A 996 -18.43 -24.53 23.15
CA THR A 996 -19.02 -24.13 21.86
C THR A 996 -20.31 -23.34 22.05
N PHE A 997 -21.20 -23.79 22.93
CA PHE A 997 -22.46 -23.10 23.21
C PHE A 997 -22.25 -21.77 23.94
N ALA A 998 -21.36 -21.74 24.94
CA ALA A 998 -21.00 -20.51 25.64
C ALA A 998 -20.41 -19.47 24.67
N LEU A 999 -19.45 -19.86 23.80
CA LEU A 999 -18.90 -18.97 22.77
C LEU A 999 -20.00 -18.39 21.88
N ALA A 1000 -20.96 -19.20 21.45
CA ALA A 1000 -22.07 -18.73 20.63
C ALA A 1000 -22.98 -17.72 21.37
N ILE A 1001 -23.24 -17.89 22.67
CA ILE A 1001 -23.96 -16.89 23.49
C ILE A 1001 -23.18 -15.57 23.55
N GLY A 1002 -21.86 -15.63 23.80
CA GLY A 1002 -21.00 -14.45 23.86
C GLY A 1002 -20.89 -13.70 22.54
N LEU A 1003 -20.72 -14.42 21.42
CA LEU A 1003 -20.65 -13.85 20.06
C LEU A 1003 -21.95 -13.13 19.67
N ASN A 1004 -23.12 -13.65 20.09
CA ASN A 1004 -24.41 -13.04 19.77
C ASN A 1004 -24.91 -12.06 20.84
N SER A 1005 -24.10 -11.76 21.87
CA SER A 1005 -24.47 -10.88 22.99
C SER A 1005 -25.75 -11.31 23.73
N LEU A 1006 -25.99 -12.63 23.82
CA LEU A 1006 -27.19 -13.22 24.45
C LEU A 1006 -27.02 -13.48 25.97
N SER A 1007 -25.98 -12.95 26.60
CA SER A 1007 -25.88 -12.87 28.07
C SER A 1007 -26.32 -11.48 28.54
N GLY A 1008 -27.00 -11.42 29.68
CA GLY A 1008 -27.39 -10.16 30.33
C GLY A 1008 -26.22 -9.29 30.82
N VAL A 1009 -24.98 -9.80 30.79
CA VAL A 1009 -23.76 -9.02 31.08
C VAL A 1009 -22.70 -9.25 30.02
N ALA A 1010 -22.03 -8.16 29.62
CA ALA A 1010 -20.91 -8.22 28.68
C ALA A 1010 -19.71 -8.94 29.29
N TRP A 1011 -19.26 -10.04 28.67
CA TRP A 1011 -18.15 -10.84 29.17
C TRP A 1011 -16.78 -10.15 28.95
N PRO A 1012 -15.84 -10.26 29.89
CA PRO A 1012 -14.45 -9.87 29.70
C PRO A 1012 -13.77 -10.66 28.57
N ALA A 1013 -12.89 -10.04 27.79
CA ALA A 1013 -12.22 -10.69 26.66
C ALA A 1013 -11.40 -11.94 27.06
N LYS A 1014 -10.84 -11.97 28.29
CA LYS A 1014 -10.12 -13.16 28.82
C LYS A 1014 -11.01 -14.42 28.89
N VAL A 1015 -12.33 -14.28 29.00
CA VAL A 1015 -13.29 -15.42 28.98
C VAL A 1015 -13.28 -16.10 27.61
N LEU A 1016 -13.11 -15.34 26.51
CA LEU A 1016 -12.97 -15.93 25.17
C LEU A 1016 -11.74 -16.82 25.08
N GLY A 1017 -10.57 -16.36 25.54
CA GLY A 1017 -9.33 -17.13 25.52
C GLY A 1017 -9.47 -18.47 26.26
N CYS A 1018 -10.09 -18.46 27.43
CA CYS A 1018 -10.35 -19.68 28.21
C CYS A 1018 -11.30 -20.65 27.47
N LEU A 1019 -12.40 -20.13 26.90
CA LEU A 1019 -13.38 -20.95 26.19
C LEU A 1019 -12.81 -21.53 24.88
N VAL A 1020 -12.00 -20.78 24.13
CA VAL A 1020 -11.39 -21.27 22.88
C VAL A 1020 -10.27 -22.25 23.14
N SER A 1021 -9.42 -22.01 24.15
CA SER A 1021 -8.45 -23.00 24.63
C SER A 1021 -9.14 -24.34 24.98
N SER A 1022 -10.32 -24.27 25.60
CA SER A 1022 -11.13 -25.45 25.95
C SER A 1022 -11.71 -26.20 24.74
N LEU A 1023 -11.73 -25.61 23.53
CA LEU A 1023 -12.05 -26.34 22.30
C LEU A 1023 -10.87 -27.17 21.79
N GLU A 1024 -9.63 -26.71 22.03
CA GLU A 1024 -8.42 -27.34 21.48
C GLU A 1024 -7.94 -28.56 22.29
N THR A 1025 -8.46 -28.72 23.51
CA THR A 1025 -8.18 -29.86 24.38
C THR A 1025 -8.61 -31.20 23.76
N ILE A 1026 -8.16 -32.32 24.32
CA ILE A 1026 -8.70 -33.65 23.97
C ILE A 1026 -10.18 -33.68 24.36
N ASP A 1027 -11.00 -34.47 23.67
CA ASP A 1027 -12.39 -34.70 24.06
C ASP A 1027 -12.47 -35.45 25.40
N VAL A 1028 -12.32 -34.68 26.49
CA VAL A 1028 -12.41 -35.17 27.85
C VAL A 1028 -13.88 -35.23 28.22
N SER A 1029 -14.37 -36.45 28.33
CA SER A 1029 -15.71 -36.73 28.80
C SER A 1029 -15.90 -36.18 30.21
N LEU A 1030 -17.03 -35.52 30.44
CA LEU A 1030 -17.45 -35.05 31.76
C LEU A 1030 -17.88 -36.21 32.68
N ASP A 1031 -17.29 -37.42 32.58
CA ASP A 1031 -17.86 -38.65 33.14
C ASP A 1031 -18.08 -38.62 34.64
N GLN A 1032 -17.21 -37.95 35.41
CA GLN A 1032 -17.42 -37.75 36.85
C GLN A 1032 -18.54 -36.74 37.15
N MET A 1033 -18.80 -35.80 36.23
CA MET A 1033 -19.84 -34.77 36.30
C MET A 1033 -21.13 -35.13 35.56
N LYS A 1034 -21.21 -36.24 34.82
CA LYS A 1034 -22.46 -36.70 34.18
C LYS A 1034 -23.52 -37.00 35.25
N PRO A 1035 -24.81 -36.63 35.05
CA PRO A 1035 -25.84 -36.87 36.05
C PRO A 1035 -25.97 -38.37 36.35
N GLY A 1036 -25.86 -38.73 37.64
CA GLY A 1036 -25.87 -40.13 38.07
C GLY A 1036 -24.54 -40.88 37.89
N SER A 1037 -23.41 -40.19 37.69
CA SER A 1037 -22.07 -40.80 37.77
C SER A 1037 -21.82 -41.50 39.12
N GLU A 1038 -20.94 -42.50 39.15
CA GLU A 1038 -20.57 -43.16 40.41
C GLU A 1038 -19.87 -42.20 41.40
N PHE A 1039 -19.15 -41.20 40.89
CA PHE A 1039 -18.60 -40.12 41.71
C PHE A 1039 -19.71 -39.34 42.45
N LEU A 1040 -20.72 -38.85 41.71
CA LEU A 1040 -21.82 -38.07 42.30
C LEU A 1040 -22.72 -38.92 43.19
N LYS A 1041 -22.99 -40.19 42.82
CA LYS A 1041 -23.68 -41.16 43.67
C LYS A 1041 -22.92 -41.38 44.99
N SER A 1042 -21.61 -41.60 44.92
CA SER A 1042 -20.75 -41.75 46.12
C SER A 1042 -20.79 -40.51 47.00
N LEU A 1043 -20.65 -39.32 46.41
CA LEU A 1043 -20.69 -38.03 47.11
C LEU A 1043 -22.07 -37.71 47.70
N ALA A 1044 -23.16 -38.22 47.11
CA ALA A 1044 -24.53 -38.04 47.62
C ALA A 1044 -24.90 -39.08 48.69
N ALA A 1045 -24.70 -40.37 48.42
CA ALA A 1045 -25.20 -41.48 49.25
C ALA A 1045 -24.46 -41.63 50.59
N ASN A 1046 -23.16 -41.29 50.63
CA ASN A 1046 -22.31 -41.47 51.80
C ASN A 1046 -21.82 -40.13 52.40
N SER A 1047 -22.48 -39.01 52.12
CA SER A 1047 -22.16 -37.67 52.67
C SER A 1047 -22.36 -37.67 54.20
N HIS A 1048 -21.32 -38.05 54.94
CA HIS A 1048 -21.26 -37.79 56.37
C HIS A 1048 -21.37 -36.28 56.59
N ASP A 1049 -22.18 -35.85 57.56
CA ASP A 1049 -22.31 -34.43 57.89
C ASP A 1049 -20.93 -33.86 58.23
N PRO A 1050 -20.38 -32.93 57.43
CA PRO A 1050 -19.03 -32.41 57.66
C PRO A 1050 -18.99 -31.55 58.93
N GLY A 1051 -20.13 -31.08 59.42
CA GLY A 1051 -20.22 -30.25 60.63
C GLY A 1051 -19.83 -28.78 60.42
N ILE A 1052 -19.70 -28.33 59.16
CA ILE A 1052 -19.34 -26.95 58.79
C ILE A 1052 -20.43 -26.34 57.90
N PRO A 1053 -20.68 -25.02 57.98
CA PRO A 1053 -21.64 -24.33 57.11
C PRO A 1053 -21.26 -24.46 55.62
N TYR A 1054 -22.28 -24.66 54.80
CA TYR A 1054 -22.20 -24.60 53.34
C TYR A 1054 -23.12 -23.47 52.85
N SER A 1055 -22.63 -22.62 51.95
CA SER A 1055 -23.45 -21.67 51.21
C SER A 1055 -23.43 -22.01 49.73
N VAL A 1056 -24.61 -22.06 49.10
CA VAL A 1056 -24.80 -22.42 47.70
C VAL A 1056 -25.42 -21.22 46.99
N ILE A 1057 -24.74 -20.70 45.97
CA ILE A 1057 -25.23 -19.61 45.14
C ILE A 1057 -25.54 -20.22 43.77
N ALA A 1058 -26.84 -20.30 43.46
CA ALA A 1058 -27.37 -20.80 42.20
C ALA A 1058 -27.75 -19.63 41.31
N GLY A 1059 -26.97 -19.42 40.25
CA GLY A 1059 -27.33 -18.55 39.14
C GLY A 1059 -28.58 -19.10 38.46
N ASN A 1060 -29.49 -18.20 38.12
CA ASN A 1060 -30.69 -18.52 37.38
C ASN A 1060 -30.94 -17.41 36.36
N THR A 1061 -30.63 -17.72 35.10
CA THR A 1061 -30.85 -16.83 33.95
C THR A 1061 -32.31 -16.39 33.77
N SER A 1062 -33.28 -17.14 34.32
CA SER A 1062 -34.71 -16.78 34.27
C SER A 1062 -35.16 -15.78 35.35
N ILE A 1063 -34.34 -15.49 36.37
CA ILE A 1063 -34.68 -14.51 37.41
C ILE A 1063 -34.31 -13.11 36.94
N LYS A 1064 -35.27 -12.39 36.36
CA LYS A 1064 -35.28 -10.91 36.16
C LYS A 1064 -34.14 -10.23 35.37
N THR A 1065 -33.05 -10.90 35.01
CA THR A 1065 -32.05 -10.39 34.05
C THR A 1065 -32.39 -10.73 32.59
N MET A 1066 -33.52 -11.39 32.34
CA MET A 1066 -34.17 -11.44 31.02
C MET A 1066 -35.66 -11.12 31.12
N PRO A 1067 -36.30 -10.59 30.06
CA PRO A 1067 -37.73 -10.37 30.01
C PRO A 1067 -38.51 -11.68 30.16
N LYS A 1068 -39.70 -11.63 30.77
CA LYS A 1068 -40.64 -12.76 30.81
C LYS A 1068 -40.98 -13.20 29.39
N GLU A 1069 -41.01 -14.52 29.15
CA GLU A 1069 -41.56 -15.19 27.95
C GLU A 1069 -41.58 -14.33 26.67
N GLY A 1070 -40.39 -14.02 26.16
CA GLY A 1070 -40.17 -13.18 24.99
C GLY A 1070 -39.24 -13.81 23.95
N GLU A 1071 -38.95 -13.06 22.89
CA GLU A 1071 -38.23 -13.54 21.69
C GLU A 1071 -36.84 -14.13 21.99
N GLU A 1072 -36.15 -13.66 23.03
CA GLU A 1072 -34.80 -14.10 23.45
C GLU A 1072 -34.74 -15.57 23.87
N ALA A 1073 -35.73 -16.07 24.62
CA ALA A 1073 -35.79 -17.49 24.98
C ALA A 1073 -36.01 -18.39 23.75
N SER A 1074 -36.71 -17.86 22.74
CA SER A 1074 -36.85 -18.50 21.43
C SER A 1074 -35.55 -18.43 20.62
N GLN A 1075 -34.80 -17.31 20.67
CA GLN A 1075 -33.48 -17.17 20.05
C GLN A 1075 -32.49 -18.20 20.61
N LEU A 1076 -32.37 -18.33 21.93
CA LEU A 1076 -31.46 -19.31 22.56
C LEU A 1076 -31.77 -20.75 22.15
N LYS A 1077 -33.06 -21.09 22.03
CA LYS A 1077 -33.53 -22.39 21.54
C LYS A 1077 -33.16 -22.62 20.06
N ARG A 1078 -33.31 -21.61 19.20
CA ARG A 1078 -32.91 -21.69 17.77
C ARG A 1078 -31.39 -21.77 17.61
N LEU A 1079 -30.63 -21.05 18.43
CA LEU A 1079 -29.16 -21.13 18.47
C LEU A 1079 -28.69 -22.54 18.84
N MET A 1080 -29.28 -23.17 19.85
CA MET A 1080 -28.99 -24.57 20.20
C MET A 1080 -29.27 -25.55 19.06
N GLN A 1081 -30.41 -25.39 18.37
CA GLN A 1081 -30.76 -26.24 17.23
C GLN A 1081 -29.72 -26.16 16.10
N LYS A 1082 -29.19 -24.98 15.82
CA LYS A 1082 -28.13 -24.74 14.81
C LYS A 1082 -26.75 -25.29 15.21
N LEU A 1083 -26.50 -25.50 16.50
CA LEU A 1083 -25.19 -25.95 17.00
C LEU A 1083 -25.08 -27.45 17.22
N CYS A 1084 -26.18 -28.17 17.43
CA CYS A 1084 -26.14 -29.57 17.84
C CYS A 1084 -26.42 -30.59 16.72
N ASN A 1085 -26.99 -30.17 15.58
CA ASN A 1085 -27.34 -30.99 14.39
C ASN A 1085 -28.10 -32.32 14.66
N ARG A 1086 -28.59 -32.51 15.88
CA ARG A 1086 -29.35 -33.66 16.36
C ARG A 1086 -30.62 -33.14 16.99
N ILE A 1087 -31.68 -33.94 16.92
CA ILE A 1087 -32.86 -33.77 17.79
C ILE A 1087 -32.48 -34.27 19.19
N VAL A 1088 -31.52 -33.60 19.84
CA VAL A 1088 -31.27 -33.77 21.26
C VAL A 1088 -32.38 -33.03 21.99
N GLU A 1089 -32.93 -33.65 23.03
CA GLU A 1089 -33.62 -32.90 24.06
C GLU A 1089 -32.71 -31.75 24.51
N PHE A 1090 -33.25 -30.53 24.58
CA PHE A 1090 -32.52 -29.35 25.07
C PHE A 1090 -31.83 -29.75 26.40
N PRO A 1091 -30.51 -29.54 26.61
CA PRO A 1091 -29.80 -30.14 27.75
C PRO A 1091 -30.39 -29.78 29.11
N PHE A 1092 -31.10 -28.65 29.19
CA PHE A 1092 -31.82 -28.23 30.39
C PHE A 1092 -33.32 -28.57 30.38
N LEU A 1093 -33.91 -29.10 29.30
CA LEU A 1093 -35.33 -29.42 29.14
C LEU A 1093 -36.31 -28.26 29.50
N GLY A 1094 -35.86 -27.01 29.36
CA GLY A 1094 -36.61 -25.82 29.81
C GLY A 1094 -36.54 -25.55 31.32
N GLN A 1095 -35.76 -26.31 32.08
CA GLN A 1095 -35.47 -26.07 33.49
C GLN A 1095 -34.61 -24.81 33.68
N MET A 1096 -34.81 -24.15 34.81
CA MET A 1096 -33.99 -23.06 35.29
C MET A 1096 -32.52 -23.48 35.38
N ASN A 1097 -31.61 -22.67 34.85
CA ASN A 1097 -30.18 -22.99 34.74
C ASN A 1097 -29.32 -21.72 34.67
N ASP A 1098 -28.00 -21.89 34.83
CA ASP A 1098 -27.00 -20.83 34.72
C ASP A 1098 -26.19 -20.84 33.40
N ILE A 1099 -26.67 -21.52 32.34
CA ILE A 1099 -25.95 -21.87 31.09
C ILE A 1099 -25.09 -23.13 31.19
N ALA A 1100 -24.50 -23.45 32.35
CA ALA A 1100 -23.69 -24.66 32.52
C ALA A 1100 -24.43 -25.78 33.26
N VAL A 1101 -25.20 -25.42 34.30
CA VAL A 1101 -25.78 -26.36 35.26
C VAL A 1101 -27.24 -26.00 35.55
N THR A 1102 -28.10 -27.00 35.72
CA THR A 1102 -29.49 -26.76 36.18
C THR A 1102 -29.48 -26.23 37.62
N VAL A 1103 -30.35 -25.26 37.91
CA VAL A 1103 -30.56 -24.72 39.27
C VAL A 1103 -30.86 -25.85 40.26
N GLN A 1104 -31.60 -26.88 39.83
CA GLN A 1104 -31.86 -28.07 40.64
C GLN A 1104 -30.58 -28.87 40.95
N SER A 1105 -29.67 -29.04 39.99
CA SER A 1105 -28.38 -29.69 40.23
C SER A 1105 -27.49 -28.86 41.15
N ILE A 1106 -27.45 -27.53 40.99
CA ILE A 1106 -26.67 -26.65 41.88
C ILE A 1106 -27.15 -26.80 43.33
N LYS A 1107 -28.47 -26.82 43.54
CA LYS A 1107 -29.13 -26.91 44.86
C LYS A 1107 -29.10 -28.31 45.48
N SER A 1108 -28.65 -29.34 44.75
CA SER A 1108 -28.72 -30.75 45.16
C SER A 1108 -27.66 -31.17 46.20
N ILE A 1109 -27.69 -30.55 47.39
CA ILE A 1109 -26.90 -30.99 48.54
C ILE A 1109 -27.69 -32.00 49.38
N PRO A 1110 -27.08 -33.13 49.84
CA PRO A 1110 -27.75 -34.08 50.73
C PRO A 1110 -28.30 -33.42 52.00
N GLY A 1111 -29.58 -33.68 52.30
CA GLY A 1111 -30.25 -33.22 53.52
C GLY A 1111 -29.80 -33.94 54.79
N GLY A 1112 -30.32 -33.52 55.95
CA GLY A 1112 -30.03 -34.17 57.24
C GLY A 1112 -28.73 -33.74 57.93
N ARG A 1113 -28.06 -32.69 57.44
CA ARG A 1113 -26.88 -32.09 58.08
C ARG A 1113 -27.28 -31.27 59.31
N LYS A 1114 -26.45 -31.25 60.38
CA LYS A 1114 -26.69 -30.45 61.59
C LYS A 1114 -26.72 -28.95 61.31
N ILE A 1115 -25.91 -28.50 60.35
CA ILE A 1115 -25.94 -27.14 59.81
C ILE A 1115 -26.56 -27.24 58.43
N ALA A 1116 -27.78 -26.72 58.28
CA ALA A 1116 -28.48 -26.72 57.00
C ALA A 1116 -27.73 -25.84 55.98
N PRO A 1117 -27.56 -26.28 54.72
CA PRO A 1117 -26.92 -25.46 53.69
C PRO A 1117 -27.77 -24.22 53.38
N VAL A 1118 -27.12 -23.06 53.31
CA VAL A 1118 -27.76 -21.78 52.96
C VAL A 1118 -27.79 -21.65 51.45
N ILE A 1119 -28.97 -21.78 50.85
CA ILE A 1119 -29.15 -21.72 49.40
C ILE A 1119 -29.67 -20.32 49.02
N GLN A 1120 -29.02 -19.69 48.04
CA GLN A 1120 -29.41 -18.42 47.44
C GLN A 1120 -29.57 -18.62 45.93
N GLU A 1121 -30.67 -18.12 45.36
CA GLU A 1121 -30.93 -18.18 43.92
C GLU A 1121 -30.93 -16.76 43.36
N ILE A 1122 -30.11 -16.50 42.35
CA ILE A 1122 -29.76 -15.13 41.92
C ILE A 1122 -29.85 -14.93 40.40
N ALA A 1123 -30.09 -13.68 40.01
CA ALA A 1123 -30.06 -13.21 38.63
C ALA A 1123 -28.61 -13.14 38.13
N CYS A 1124 -28.07 -14.26 37.65
CA CYS A 1124 -26.67 -14.40 37.22
C CYS A 1124 -26.49 -15.62 36.30
N ASP A 1125 -25.49 -15.58 35.40
CA ASP A 1125 -25.06 -16.74 34.62
C ASP A 1125 -23.78 -17.39 35.20
N HIS A 1126 -23.39 -18.54 34.67
CA HIS A 1126 -22.28 -19.35 35.20
C HIS A 1126 -20.92 -18.67 35.13
N LEU A 1127 -20.73 -17.74 34.18
CA LEU A 1127 -19.44 -17.10 33.90
C LEU A 1127 -19.28 -15.77 34.64
N THR A 1128 -20.37 -15.19 35.15
CA THR A 1128 -20.40 -13.83 35.69
C THR A 1128 -20.54 -13.72 37.21
N TYR A 1129 -20.53 -14.83 37.96
CA TYR A 1129 -20.69 -14.84 39.43
C TYR A 1129 -19.77 -13.87 40.21
N PHE A 1130 -18.56 -13.59 39.71
CA PHE A 1130 -17.54 -12.75 40.36
C PHE A 1130 -17.44 -11.32 39.80
N ASP A 1131 -18.27 -10.98 38.82
CA ASP A 1131 -18.35 -9.68 38.14
C ASP A 1131 -19.75 -9.05 38.27
N HIS A 1132 -20.80 -9.87 38.27
CA HIS A 1132 -22.20 -9.43 38.30
C HIS A 1132 -22.58 -8.86 39.69
N PRO A 1133 -23.28 -7.72 39.77
CA PRO A 1133 -23.67 -7.11 41.05
C PRO A 1133 -24.41 -8.05 42.02
N GLU A 1134 -25.38 -8.84 41.52
CA GLU A 1134 -26.08 -9.83 42.36
C GLU A 1134 -25.19 -11.01 42.77
N GLY A 1135 -24.21 -11.40 41.95
CA GLY A 1135 -23.22 -12.42 42.30
C GLY A 1135 -22.29 -11.95 43.42
N LEU A 1136 -21.70 -10.78 43.24
CA LEU A 1136 -20.86 -10.10 44.24
C LEU A 1136 -21.59 -9.85 45.57
N LYS A 1137 -22.85 -9.45 45.51
CA LYS A 1137 -23.70 -9.25 46.69
C LYS A 1137 -23.99 -10.58 47.40
N ALA A 1138 -24.41 -11.62 46.68
CA ALA A 1138 -24.67 -12.93 47.28
C ALA A 1138 -23.41 -13.57 47.87
N LEU A 1139 -22.24 -13.36 47.24
CA LEU A 1139 -20.92 -13.76 47.75
C LEU A 1139 -20.57 -13.03 49.06
N GLY A 1140 -20.72 -11.70 49.09
CA GLY A 1140 -20.50 -10.89 50.30
C GLY A 1140 -21.44 -11.25 51.44
N GLU A 1141 -22.73 -11.50 51.15
CA GLU A 1141 -23.71 -11.99 52.13
C GLU A 1141 -23.36 -13.40 52.62
N ALA A 1142 -22.96 -14.33 51.74
CA ALA A 1142 -22.55 -15.67 52.15
C ALA A 1142 -21.37 -15.60 53.14
N LEU A 1143 -20.30 -14.88 52.78
CA LEU A 1143 -19.06 -14.78 53.57
C LEU A 1143 -19.20 -14.04 54.92
N THR A 1144 -20.34 -13.38 55.17
CA THR A 1144 -20.60 -12.65 56.42
C THR A 1144 -21.72 -13.21 57.30
N ARG A 1145 -22.56 -14.13 56.80
CA ARG A 1145 -23.68 -14.73 57.55
C ARG A 1145 -23.25 -15.62 58.73
N HIS A 1146 -21.99 -16.05 58.79
CA HIS A 1146 -21.47 -16.97 59.82
C HIS A 1146 -20.34 -16.34 60.67
N LYS A 1147 -20.46 -15.04 60.94
CA LYS A 1147 -19.57 -14.29 61.85
C LYS A 1147 -20.05 -14.28 63.29
#